data_AF-A0A453RLL7-F1
#
_entry.id   AF-A0A453RLL7-F1
#
_cell.length_a   1.000
_cell.length_b   1.000
_cell.length_c   1.000
_cell.angle_alpha   90.00
_cell.angle_beta   90.00
_cell.angle_gamma   90.00
#
_symmetry.space_group_name_H-M   'P 1'
#
loop_
_entity.id
_entity.type
_entity.pdbx_description
1 polymer ?
#
loop_
_entity_poly.entity_id
_entity_poly.type
_entity_poly.pdbx_seq_one_letter_code
_entity_poly.pdbx_strand_id
1 'polypeptide(L)'
;VPAPPALCVALDSANKLVWTGHKDGRIRSWRMDLATTPAAAADGGENAPMFKEALSWQAHSRTPVLSMVVTSYGEIWSGTEGGVIKAWPWDVIAKSLSLTPEEKYMASCLVENAYIDLRNYVTVGTMFSLPTTDVKHMLADHCRAKVWSLTSMTFALWDARTRELLKVFGMDGQVESARLEPLVMPEQFIEEEIKVKPTKKEKNQGSVTFLKKSWNALIGAGGAVRRVATKGTFVEDNRRTETVAQAMDGAIWSGCTDGSIIMWDGNGNWLKEFSYHNSSVQCIKALGGKVWVGYASGTVQVMDVEGNPLGGWTGHSCPVIQMAIGGSYIFTLAHHGGIRGWPLTSPGPLDDILRTELAKRELSYTRVENIKMLVGTWNVAQEKASPESLWSWLGTASSDVGLVVVGLQEVEMGAGVLAMAAAKESVGLEGSANGQWWIDNIGKALDEGISFHRVGSRQLAGLLIAAWARTDLKPHIGDVDAAAVPCGFGRAIGNKGGVGLKMRVYDRRICFVNNHFAAHLENVTRRNADFDHIYRTMNFNKSHGSAASDTSVQLHKAVNANGNQPDEDRPELAEADMVVFLGDFNYRLYGITYDEARDMVSQRSFDWLRERDQLRAEMKAGNVFQGMREGFIRFPPTYKFQRHQPGLAGYDSGEKKRIPAWCDRIVYRDSRSETIRECSLVCPVVAAITSYEACMDVTDSDHKPVNCTFSVDLARVNELIRRQEYGKIIESNEKLHCLLQESHHVPDTIISTNNIILENEETVVLRITNNCGSKKSAFEILCEGQSTSKQDGTKTDFIARASFGLPHWLEV
;
A
#
# COMPACT_ATOMS: atom_id res chain seq x y z
N VAL A 1 -3.19 33.38 -16.49
CA VAL A 1 -3.58 32.46 -15.40
C VAL A 1 -3.41 31.05 -15.93
N PRO A 2 -2.65 30.16 -15.28
CA PRO A 2 -2.54 28.77 -15.72
C PRO A 2 -3.94 28.13 -15.74
N ALA A 3 -4.22 27.31 -16.75
CA ALA A 3 -5.49 26.60 -16.83
C ALA A 3 -5.66 25.72 -15.58
N PRO A 4 -6.86 25.63 -14.99
CA PRO A 4 -7.13 24.71 -13.88
C PRO A 4 -6.77 23.28 -14.26
N PRO A 5 -6.40 22.41 -13.30
CA PRO A 5 -6.00 21.03 -13.59
C PRO A 5 -7.05 20.28 -14.42
N ALA A 6 -6.59 19.60 -15.46
CA ALA A 6 -7.40 18.63 -16.19
C ALA A 6 -7.57 17.37 -15.32
N LEU A 7 -8.80 16.86 -15.24
CA LEU A 7 -9.17 15.68 -14.45
C LEU A 7 -9.45 14.46 -15.33
N CYS A 8 -9.93 14.68 -16.55
CA CYS A 8 -10.16 13.64 -17.54
C CYS A 8 -9.77 14.12 -18.94
N VAL A 9 -9.47 13.16 -19.83
CA VAL A 9 -9.02 13.41 -21.20
C VAL A 9 -9.69 12.40 -22.14
N ALA A 10 -10.14 12.86 -23.30
CA ALA A 10 -10.59 12.01 -24.40
C ALA A 10 -9.85 12.39 -25.69
N LEU A 11 -9.39 11.39 -26.44
CA LEU A 11 -8.68 11.59 -27.71
C LEU A 11 -9.68 11.60 -28.86
N ASP A 12 -9.51 12.55 -29.78
CA ASP A 12 -10.19 12.57 -31.07
C ASP A 12 -9.16 12.62 -32.21
N SER A 13 -8.57 11.47 -32.51
CA SER A 13 -7.66 11.20 -33.61
C SER A 13 -8.18 11.67 -34.97
N ALA A 14 -9.45 11.44 -35.32
CA ALA A 14 -10.00 11.80 -36.63
C ALA A 14 -9.96 13.32 -36.89
N ASN A 15 -10.34 14.13 -35.89
CA ASN A 15 -10.26 15.59 -36.02
C ASN A 15 -8.93 16.17 -35.51
N LYS A 16 -8.00 15.30 -35.09
CA LYS A 16 -6.72 15.66 -34.51
C LYS A 16 -6.87 16.63 -33.32
N LEU A 17 -7.82 16.31 -32.45
CA LEU A 17 -8.12 17.05 -31.22
C LEU A 17 -7.87 16.21 -29.96
N VAL A 18 -7.47 16.86 -28.89
CA VAL A 18 -7.56 16.32 -27.53
C VAL A 18 -8.60 17.10 -26.77
N TRP A 19 -9.55 16.41 -26.14
CA TRP A 19 -10.56 17.01 -25.27
C TRP A 19 -10.15 16.83 -23.81
N THR A 20 -10.24 17.88 -23.01
CA THR A 20 -9.92 17.84 -21.57
C THR A 20 -11.06 18.40 -20.73
N GLY A 21 -11.43 17.66 -19.69
CA GLY A 21 -12.36 18.10 -18.66
C GLY A 21 -11.61 18.62 -17.43
N HIS A 22 -12.04 19.74 -16.87
CA HIS A 22 -11.28 20.46 -15.84
C HIS A 22 -12.02 20.63 -14.52
N LYS A 23 -11.25 20.95 -13.47
CA LYS A 23 -11.78 21.21 -12.12
C LYS A 23 -12.74 22.41 -12.06
N ASP A 24 -12.64 23.35 -12.99
CA ASP A 24 -13.54 24.51 -13.10
C ASP A 24 -14.85 24.20 -13.85
N GLY A 25 -15.11 22.94 -14.21
CA GLY A 25 -16.32 22.51 -14.91
C GLY A 25 -16.33 22.82 -16.41
N ARG A 26 -15.20 23.25 -16.98
CA ARG A 26 -15.07 23.48 -18.43
C ARG A 26 -14.55 22.27 -19.17
N ILE A 27 -15.01 22.12 -20.40
CA ILE A 27 -14.41 21.24 -21.40
C ILE A 27 -13.64 22.12 -22.39
N ARG A 28 -12.42 21.70 -22.73
CA ARG A 28 -11.54 22.39 -23.67
C ARG A 28 -11.05 21.40 -24.74
N SER A 29 -10.80 21.89 -25.94
CA SER A 29 -10.18 21.14 -27.03
C SER A 29 -8.85 21.74 -27.46
N TRP A 30 -7.93 20.87 -27.83
CA TRP A 30 -6.55 21.22 -28.18
C TRP A 30 -6.17 20.60 -29.52
N ARG A 31 -5.71 21.40 -30.48
CA ARG A 31 -5.27 20.89 -31.80
C ARG A 31 -3.93 20.17 -31.70
N MET A 32 -3.85 18.99 -32.30
CA MET A 32 -2.63 18.19 -32.42
C MET A 32 -1.80 18.55 -33.66
N ASP A 33 -2.38 19.23 -34.66
CA ASP A 33 -1.75 19.52 -35.96
C ASP A 33 -0.47 20.38 -35.91
N LEU A 34 -0.30 21.16 -34.83
CA LEU A 34 0.82 22.09 -34.67
C LEU A 34 2.02 21.45 -33.95
N ALA A 35 1.87 20.23 -33.42
CA ALA A 35 2.95 19.53 -32.72
C ALA A 35 3.98 18.91 -33.68
N THR A 36 3.68 18.80 -34.98
CA THR A 36 4.46 18.02 -35.96
C THR A 36 5.16 18.83 -37.05
N THR A 37 5.10 20.17 -37.06
CA THR A 37 5.81 20.96 -38.08
C THR A 37 7.27 21.23 -37.69
N PRO A 38 8.27 20.89 -38.52
CA PRO A 38 9.69 21.14 -38.25
C PRO A 38 10.02 22.64 -38.03
N ALA A 39 9.17 23.54 -38.50
CA ALA A 39 9.33 24.99 -38.36
C ALA A 39 9.20 25.47 -36.90
N ALA A 40 8.49 24.74 -36.03
CA ALA A 40 8.39 25.10 -34.60
C ALA A 40 9.69 24.80 -33.83
N ALA A 41 10.60 23.99 -34.39
CA ALA A 41 11.92 23.72 -33.81
C ALA A 41 12.98 24.76 -34.21
N ALA A 42 12.71 25.59 -35.24
CA ALA A 42 13.68 26.55 -35.78
C ALA A 42 13.58 27.94 -35.14
N ASP A 43 12.40 28.36 -34.68
CA ASP A 43 12.23 29.61 -33.91
C ASP A 43 12.30 29.33 -32.40
N GLY A 44 13.53 29.30 -31.89
CA GLY A 44 13.87 29.02 -30.50
C GLY A 44 13.38 30.07 -29.50
N GLY A 45 12.10 29.97 -29.12
CA GLY A 45 11.59 30.53 -27.86
C GLY A 45 11.14 29.40 -26.93
N GLU A 46 11.74 29.27 -25.75
CA GLU A 46 11.45 28.26 -24.71
C GLU A 46 9.98 28.23 -24.19
N ASN A 47 9.04 28.98 -24.79
CA ASN A 47 7.68 29.19 -24.28
C ASN A 47 6.55 29.15 -25.34
N ALA A 48 6.78 28.63 -26.55
CA ALA A 48 5.67 28.43 -27.50
C ALA A 48 4.80 27.21 -27.07
N PRO A 49 3.48 27.35 -26.85
CA PRO A 49 2.65 26.23 -26.43
C PRO A 49 2.53 25.17 -27.55
N MET A 50 2.96 23.93 -27.29
CA MET A 50 2.86 22.78 -28.21
C MET A 50 1.41 22.45 -28.65
N PHE A 51 0.40 22.96 -27.95
CA PHE A 51 -1.01 22.72 -28.22
C PHE A 51 -1.78 24.06 -28.23
N LYS A 52 -2.57 24.29 -29.28
CA LYS A 52 -3.43 25.49 -29.41
C LYS A 52 -4.88 25.13 -29.07
N GLU A 53 -5.49 25.92 -28.17
CA GLU A 53 -6.91 25.76 -27.81
C GLU A 53 -7.81 26.06 -29.04
N ALA A 54 -8.63 25.08 -29.42
CA ALA A 54 -9.59 25.21 -30.51
C ALA A 54 -10.91 25.81 -29.99
N LEU A 55 -11.56 25.13 -29.05
CA LEU A 55 -12.88 25.43 -28.50
C LEU A 55 -12.90 25.15 -26.98
N SER A 56 -13.55 26.03 -26.21
CA SER A 56 -13.77 25.88 -24.77
C SER A 56 -15.18 26.35 -24.41
N TRP A 57 -15.88 25.63 -23.53
CA TRP A 57 -17.20 26.04 -23.02
C TRP A 57 -17.41 25.59 -21.57
N GLN A 58 -18.40 26.18 -20.89
CA GLN A 58 -18.78 25.77 -19.55
C GLN A 58 -19.72 24.55 -19.64
N ALA A 59 -19.23 23.37 -19.26
CA ALA A 59 -20.02 22.13 -19.32
C ALA A 59 -20.90 21.98 -18.07
N HIS A 60 -20.30 22.20 -16.89
CA HIS A 60 -20.96 22.09 -15.59
C HIS A 60 -20.74 23.34 -14.76
N SER A 61 -21.80 23.90 -14.19
CA SER A 61 -21.73 25.15 -13.41
C SER A 61 -21.25 24.86 -11.99
N ARG A 62 -20.04 25.32 -11.66
CA ARG A 62 -19.42 25.25 -10.31
C ARG A 62 -19.04 23.84 -9.82
N THR A 63 -19.15 22.81 -10.65
CA THR A 63 -18.72 21.45 -10.34
C THR A 63 -17.70 20.96 -11.38
N PRO A 64 -16.74 20.09 -11.00
CA PRO A 64 -15.69 19.63 -11.89
C PRO A 64 -16.21 18.68 -12.98
N VAL A 65 -15.50 18.59 -14.11
CA VAL A 65 -15.71 17.52 -15.10
C VAL A 65 -14.88 16.31 -14.68
N LEU A 66 -15.50 15.33 -14.02
CA LEU A 66 -14.79 14.16 -13.46
C LEU A 66 -14.45 13.12 -14.53
N SER A 67 -15.36 12.91 -15.48
CA SER A 67 -15.23 11.91 -16.53
C SER A 67 -15.83 12.41 -17.85
N MET A 68 -15.29 11.91 -18.96
CA MET A 68 -15.75 12.27 -20.31
C MET A 68 -15.42 11.16 -21.30
N VAL A 69 -16.31 10.96 -22.28
CA VAL A 69 -16.11 10.03 -23.39
C VAL A 69 -16.64 10.61 -24.70
N VAL A 70 -16.08 10.14 -25.81
CA VAL A 70 -16.61 10.38 -27.16
C VAL A 70 -17.31 9.10 -27.61
N THR A 71 -18.60 9.20 -27.94
CA THR A 71 -19.41 8.04 -28.33
C THR A 71 -19.15 7.60 -29.77
N SER A 72 -19.69 6.44 -30.16
CA SER A 72 -19.67 5.93 -31.55
C SER A 72 -20.46 6.80 -32.54
N TYR A 73 -21.13 7.85 -32.07
CA TYR A 73 -21.85 8.82 -32.91
C TYR A 73 -21.19 10.20 -32.88
N GLY A 74 -20.01 10.32 -32.26
CA GLY A 74 -19.26 11.56 -32.15
C GLY A 74 -19.77 12.50 -31.04
N GLU A 75 -20.75 12.09 -30.24
CA GLU A 75 -21.21 12.92 -29.13
C GLU A 75 -20.18 12.95 -28.01
N ILE A 76 -20.02 14.10 -27.36
CA ILE A 76 -19.22 14.21 -26.14
C ILE A 76 -20.17 14.04 -24.97
N TRP A 77 -19.94 13.04 -24.13
CA TRP A 77 -20.67 12.85 -22.88
C TRP A 77 -19.75 13.16 -21.71
N SER A 78 -20.25 13.84 -20.69
CA SER A 78 -19.47 14.14 -19.48
C SER A 78 -20.26 13.92 -18.20
N GLY A 79 -19.56 13.42 -17.18
CA GLY A 79 -20.06 13.21 -15.83
C GLY A 79 -19.44 14.19 -14.83
N THR A 80 -20.23 14.57 -13.83
CA THR A 80 -19.81 15.48 -12.76
C THR A 80 -20.26 14.95 -11.38
N GLU A 81 -19.96 15.73 -10.34
CA GLU A 81 -20.40 15.48 -8.97
C GLU A 81 -21.93 15.40 -8.88
N GLY A 82 -22.42 14.61 -7.92
CA GLY A 82 -23.85 14.49 -7.65
C GLY A 82 -24.64 13.76 -8.74
N GLY A 83 -23.98 13.10 -9.70
CA GLY A 83 -24.57 12.14 -10.64
C GLY A 83 -25.14 12.74 -11.94
N VAL A 84 -24.80 13.99 -12.27
CA VAL A 84 -25.30 14.64 -13.49
C VAL A 84 -24.46 14.20 -14.69
N ILE A 85 -25.15 13.84 -15.78
CA ILE A 85 -24.52 13.45 -17.05
C ILE A 85 -25.12 14.32 -18.16
N LYS A 86 -24.25 14.99 -18.92
CA LYS A 86 -24.62 15.82 -20.06
C LYS A 86 -23.99 15.30 -21.34
N ALA A 87 -24.76 15.33 -22.42
CA ALA A 87 -24.32 14.98 -23.76
C ALA A 87 -24.37 16.19 -24.70
N TRP A 88 -23.35 16.36 -25.55
CA TRP A 88 -23.31 17.38 -26.60
C TRP A 88 -23.34 16.69 -27.97
N PRO A 89 -24.37 16.97 -28.79
CA PRO A 89 -24.46 16.47 -30.16
C PRO A 89 -23.30 16.92 -31.04
N TRP A 90 -22.82 16.02 -31.91
CA TRP A 90 -21.67 16.29 -32.78
C TRP A 90 -21.93 17.41 -33.79
N ASP A 91 -23.13 17.54 -34.34
CA ASP A 91 -23.47 18.55 -35.34
C ASP A 91 -23.23 19.98 -34.83
N VAL A 92 -23.53 20.23 -33.55
CA VAL A 92 -23.26 21.53 -32.91
C VAL A 92 -21.76 21.72 -32.68
N ILE A 93 -21.05 20.69 -32.23
CA ILE A 93 -19.60 20.73 -32.02
C ILE A 93 -18.87 20.99 -33.35
N ALA A 94 -19.20 20.26 -34.40
CA ALA A 94 -18.62 20.40 -35.73
C ALA A 94 -18.87 21.80 -36.30
N LYS A 95 -20.10 22.31 -36.18
CA LYS A 95 -20.42 23.69 -36.57
C LYS A 95 -19.57 24.70 -35.81
N SER A 96 -19.43 24.55 -34.49
CA SER A 96 -18.61 25.45 -33.68
C SER A 96 -17.11 25.37 -33.97
N LEU A 97 -16.59 24.19 -34.32
CA LEU A 97 -15.20 24.02 -34.74
C LEU A 97 -14.91 24.65 -36.12
N SER A 98 -15.93 24.82 -36.96
CA SER A 98 -15.81 25.47 -38.28
C SER A 98 -15.83 27.00 -38.25
N LEU A 99 -16.25 27.61 -37.12
CA LEU A 99 -16.32 29.06 -36.96
C LEU A 99 -14.92 29.69 -36.86
N THR A 100 -14.80 30.95 -37.29
CA THR A 100 -13.50 31.62 -37.29
C THR A 100 -13.03 31.97 -35.87
N PRO A 101 -11.73 32.22 -35.66
CA PRO A 101 -11.21 32.63 -34.35
C PRO A 101 -11.90 33.87 -33.74
N GLU A 102 -12.39 34.78 -34.59
CA GLU A 102 -13.11 36.00 -34.21
C GLU A 102 -14.52 35.69 -33.68
N GLU A 103 -15.09 34.55 -34.06
CA GLU A 103 -16.42 34.07 -33.70
C GLU A 103 -16.41 33.09 -32.52
N LYS A 104 -15.25 32.89 -31.88
CA LYS A 104 -15.07 31.94 -30.77
C LYS A 104 -16.09 32.07 -29.65
N TYR A 105 -16.49 33.30 -29.29
CA TYR A 105 -17.51 33.50 -28.26
C TYR A 105 -18.88 32.93 -28.67
N MET A 106 -19.25 33.09 -29.95
CA MET A 106 -20.47 32.47 -30.48
C MET A 106 -20.35 30.94 -30.50
N ALA A 107 -19.19 30.41 -30.91
CA ALA A 107 -18.91 28.98 -30.94
C ALA A 107 -19.08 28.34 -29.55
N SER A 108 -18.51 28.96 -28.51
CA SER A 108 -18.65 28.54 -27.12
C SER A 108 -20.09 28.58 -26.64
N CYS A 109 -20.80 29.69 -26.89
CA CYS A 109 -22.20 29.87 -26.46
C CYS A 109 -23.15 28.89 -27.14
N LEU A 110 -22.93 28.57 -28.42
CA LEU A 110 -23.72 27.58 -29.16
C LEU A 110 -23.60 26.19 -28.53
N VAL A 111 -22.39 25.76 -28.19
CA VAL A 111 -22.15 24.44 -27.59
C VAL A 111 -22.63 24.39 -26.14
N GLU A 112 -22.41 25.47 -25.38
CA GLU A 112 -22.85 25.57 -23.99
C GLU A 112 -24.36 25.38 -23.83
N ASN A 113 -25.17 25.88 -24.77
CA ASN A 113 -26.63 25.79 -24.71
C ASN A 113 -27.22 24.54 -25.37
N ALA A 114 -26.41 23.76 -26.10
CA ALA A 114 -26.88 22.59 -26.84
C ALA A 114 -26.81 21.27 -26.06
N TYR A 115 -26.49 21.33 -24.77
CA TYR A 115 -26.39 20.11 -23.96
C TYR A 115 -27.75 19.44 -23.78
N ILE A 116 -27.69 18.12 -23.66
CA ILE A 116 -28.82 17.28 -23.32
C ILE A 116 -28.55 16.71 -21.93
N ASP A 117 -29.42 16.98 -20.97
CA ASP A 117 -29.36 16.36 -19.65
C ASP A 117 -29.98 14.96 -19.71
N LEU A 118 -29.13 13.94 -19.54
CA LEU A 118 -29.56 12.54 -19.68
C LEU A 118 -30.47 12.09 -18.54
N ARG A 119 -30.52 12.81 -17.41
CA ARG A 119 -31.48 12.51 -16.33
C ARG A 119 -32.93 12.67 -16.78
N ASN A 120 -33.19 13.59 -17.72
CA ASN A 120 -34.54 13.82 -18.25
C ASN A 120 -35.06 12.63 -19.08
N TYR A 121 -34.17 11.74 -19.53
CA TYR A 121 -34.53 10.53 -20.29
C TYR A 121 -34.80 9.33 -19.38
N VAL A 122 -34.54 9.43 -18.07
CA VAL A 122 -34.84 8.39 -17.08
C VAL A 122 -36.32 8.42 -16.66
N THR A 123 -36.95 9.59 -16.70
CA THR A 123 -38.29 9.83 -16.15
C THR A 123 -39.46 9.37 -17.04
N VAL A 124 -39.21 8.90 -18.27
CA VAL A 124 -40.28 8.43 -19.18
C VAL A 124 -40.19 6.91 -19.37
N GLY A 125 -40.81 6.16 -18.44
CA GLY A 125 -41.10 4.73 -18.63
C GLY A 125 -40.04 3.72 -18.17
N THR A 126 -38.89 4.14 -17.62
CA THR A 126 -37.87 3.21 -17.10
C THR A 126 -38.04 2.94 -15.59
N MET A 127 -37.89 1.68 -15.16
CA MET A 127 -37.99 1.24 -13.75
C MET A 127 -36.71 1.50 -12.91
N PHE A 128 -35.75 2.28 -13.45
CA PHE A 128 -34.43 2.46 -12.89
C PHE A 128 -34.23 3.90 -12.40
N SER A 129 -33.58 4.08 -11.26
CA SER A 129 -33.20 5.39 -10.73
C SER A 129 -31.69 5.55 -10.74
N LEU A 130 -31.18 6.68 -11.25
CA LEU A 130 -29.75 6.99 -11.14
C LEU A 130 -29.43 7.52 -9.73
N PRO A 131 -28.34 7.04 -9.12
CA PRO A 131 -27.90 7.57 -7.84
C PRO A 131 -27.38 9.00 -7.99
N THR A 132 -27.64 9.83 -6.98
CA THR A 132 -27.13 11.21 -6.88
C THR A 132 -25.69 11.25 -6.37
N THR A 133 -24.84 10.38 -6.90
CA THR A 133 -23.43 10.20 -6.52
C THR A 133 -22.53 10.49 -7.70
N ASP A 134 -21.28 10.86 -7.43
CA ASP A 134 -20.32 11.30 -8.44
C ASP A 134 -20.09 10.28 -9.56
N VAL A 135 -20.12 10.75 -10.81
CA VAL A 135 -19.80 9.95 -12.00
C VAL A 135 -18.28 10.00 -12.23
N LYS A 136 -17.56 9.13 -11.53
CA LYS A 136 -16.09 9.11 -11.52
C LYS A 136 -15.48 8.62 -12.82
N HIS A 137 -16.12 7.65 -13.49
CA HIS A 137 -15.61 7.09 -14.74
C HIS A 137 -16.71 6.95 -15.78
N MET A 138 -16.32 7.07 -17.04
CA MET A 138 -17.16 6.75 -18.18
C MET A 138 -16.35 5.94 -19.18
N LEU A 139 -17.04 5.04 -19.88
CA LEU A 139 -16.46 4.19 -20.92
C LEU A 139 -17.44 4.10 -22.09
N ALA A 140 -16.95 4.35 -23.30
CA ALA A 140 -17.74 4.14 -24.53
C ALA A 140 -17.37 2.78 -25.13
N ASP A 141 -18.37 1.90 -25.28
CA ASP A 141 -18.26 0.66 -26.05
C ASP A 141 -18.67 0.95 -27.49
N HIS A 142 -17.68 1.23 -28.34
CA HIS A 142 -17.92 1.59 -29.74
C HIS A 142 -18.43 0.43 -30.58
N CYS A 143 -18.14 -0.81 -30.18
CA CYS A 143 -18.58 -2.01 -30.90
C CYS A 143 -20.08 -2.26 -30.72
N ARG A 144 -20.62 -1.97 -29.54
CA ARG A 144 -22.05 -2.21 -29.22
C ARG A 144 -22.88 -0.93 -29.18
N ALA A 145 -22.28 0.21 -29.49
CA ALA A 145 -22.89 1.53 -29.39
C ALA A 145 -23.50 1.79 -28.00
N LYS A 146 -22.73 1.51 -26.94
CA LYS A 146 -23.17 1.74 -25.55
C LYS A 146 -22.24 2.69 -24.81
N VAL A 147 -22.77 3.36 -23.80
CA VAL A 147 -21.98 4.14 -22.85
C VAL A 147 -22.19 3.58 -21.44
N TRP A 148 -21.10 3.43 -20.70
CA TRP A 148 -21.11 3.06 -19.30
C TRP A 148 -20.76 4.30 -18.48
N SER A 149 -21.56 4.60 -17.46
CA SER A 149 -21.26 5.61 -16.45
C SER A 149 -21.15 4.94 -15.08
N LEU A 150 -20.07 5.23 -14.37
CA LEU A 150 -19.71 4.51 -13.15
C LEU A 150 -19.58 5.48 -11.99
N THR A 151 -20.16 5.09 -10.86
CA THR A 151 -19.93 5.70 -9.56
C THR A 151 -18.95 4.82 -8.77
N SER A 152 -18.76 5.08 -7.48
CA SER A 152 -17.92 4.21 -6.65
C SER A 152 -18.56 2.83 -6.38
N MET A 153 -19.88 2.70 -6.52
CA MET A 153 -20.62 1.48 -6.13
C MET A 153 -21.57 0.95 -7.20
N THR A 154 -21.88 1.75 -8.23
CA THR A 154 -22.92 1.44 -9.21
C THR A 154 -22.46 1.71 -10.63
N PHE A 155 -23.02 0.93 -11.54
CA PHE A 155 -22.81 1.01 -12.98
C PHE A 155 -24.16 1.31 -13.64
N ALA A 156 -24.17 2.23 -14.59
CA ALA A 156 -25.31 2.50 -15.45
C ALA A 156 -24.92 2.37 -16.91
N LEU A 157 -25.74 1.63 -17.66
CA LEU A 157 -25.55 1.30 -19.06
C LEU A 157 -26.56 2.06 -19.91
N TRP A 158 -26.06 2.71 -20.96
CA TRP A 158 -26.83 3.60 -21.82
C TRP A 158 -26.70 3.19 -23.28
N ASP A 159 -27.77 3.39 -24.04
CA ASP A 159 -27.70 3.34 -25.50
C ASP A 159 -27.06 4.64 -26.01
N ALA A 160 -25.97 4.53 -26.78
CA ALA A 160 -25.25 5.70 -27.25
C ALA A 160 -26.00 6.47 -28.35
N ARG A 161 -27.01 5.87 -28.99
CA ARG A 161 -27.80 6.45 -30.09
C ARG A 161 -29.07 7.11 -29.56
N THR A 162 -29.87 6.36 -28.81
CA THR A 162 -31.16 6.85 -28.27
C THR A 162 -30.99 7.63 -26.99
N ARG A 163 -29.83 7.49 -26.32
CA ARG A 163 -29.50 8.06 -25.02
C ARG A 163 -30.35 7.51 -23.88
N GLU A 164 -31.05 6.39 -24.12
CA GLU A 164 -31.90 5.73 -23.14
C GLU A 164 -31.08 4.93 -22.13
N LEU A 165 -31.54 4.92 -20.88
CA LEU A 165 -30.95 4.12 -19.81
C LEU A 165 -31.41 2.67 -19.95
N LEU A 166 -30.46 1.77 -20.20
CA LEU A 166 -30.71 0.35 -20.44
C LEU A 166 -30.73 -0.48 -19.16
N LYS A 167 -29.79 -0.22 -18.23
CA LYS A 167 -29.60 -1.02 -17.02
C LYS A 167 -28.85 -0.23 -15.94
N VAL A 168 -29.20 -0.43 -14.66
CA VAL A 168 -28.43 0.02 -13.49
C VAL A 168 -28.17 -1.17 -12.58
N PHE A 169 -26.93 -1.34 -12.12
CA PHE A 169 -26.54 -2.48 -11.29
C PHE A 169 -25.38 -2.15 -10.35
N GLY A 170 -25.31 -2.87 -9.24
CA GLY A 170 -24.26 -2.76 -8.23
C GLY A 170 -22.99 -3.56 -8.57
N MET A 171 -21.97 -3.45 -7.72
CA MET A 171 -20.70 -4.19 -7.84
C MET A 171 -20.85 -5.72 -7.74
N ASP A 172 -21.96 -6.20 -7.18
CA ASP A 172 -22.32 -7.63 -7.12
C ASP A 172 -23.10 -8.10 -8.36
N GLY A 173 -23.32 -7.20 -9.33
CA GLY A 173 -24.10 -7.48 -10.54
C GLY A 173 -25.62 -7.49 -10.33
N GLN A 174 -26.11 -7.19 -9.13
CA GLN A 174 -27.55 -7.10 -8.88
C GLN A 174 -28.13 -5.82 -9.49
N VAL A 175 -29.27 -5.96 -10.15
CA VAL A 175 -29.97 -4.85 -10.80
C VAL A 175 -30.67 -3.99 -9.75
N GLU A 176 -30.40 -2.69 -9.75
CA GLU A 176 -31.04 -1.74 -8.84
C GLU A 176 -32.36 -1.24 -9.43
N SER A 177 -33.48 -1.88 -9.08
CA SER A 177 -34.82 -1.38 -9.39
C SER A 177 -35.25 -0.30 -8.38
N ALA A 178 -35.93 0.75 -8.83
CA ALA A 178 -36.45 1.79 -7.96
C ALA A 178 -37.37 1.20 -6.86
N ARG A 179 -36.92 1.19 -5.60
CA ARG A 179 -37.75 0.82 -4.46
C ARG A 179 -38.81 1.91 -4.24
N LEU A 180 -40.09 1.56 -4.35
CA LEU A 180 -41.20 2.35 -3.80
C LEU A 180 -41.17 2.20 -2.27
N GLU A 181 -40.53 3.13 -1.56
CA GLU A 181 -40.69 3.22 -0.10
C GLU A 181 -42.06 3.82 0.24
N PRO A 182 -42.87 3.21 1.13
CA PRO A 182 -44.07 3.85 1.64
C PRO A 182 -43.68 4.96 2.63
N LEU A 183 -44.21 6.16 2.43
CA LEU A 183 -44.13 7.28 3.37
C LEU A 183 -44.65 6.85 4.76
N VAL A 184 -43.74 6.69 5.73
CA VAL A 184 -44.10 6.61 7.14
C VAL A 184 -44.16 8.03 7.69
N MET A 185 -45.35 8.46 8.09
CA MET A 185 -45.58 9.72 8.80
C MET A 185 -45.00 9.65 10.23
N PRO A 186 -44.52 10.76 10.82
CA PRO A 186 -44.01 10.76 12.18
C PRO A 186 -45.17 10.77 13.19
N GLU A 187 -45.33 9.70 13.97
CA GLU A 187 -46.19 9.69 15.16
C GLU A 187 -45.54 10.46 16.32
N GLN A 188 -46.35 11.32 16.94
CA GLN A 188 -46.02 12.17 18.07
C GLN A 188 -45.84 11.35 19.36
N PHE A 189 -44.77 11.63 20.09
CA PHE A 189 -44.58 11.14 21.47
C PHE A 189 -45.57 11.83 22.43
N ILE A 190 -46.38 11.05 23.14
CA ILE A 190 -47.10 11.47 24.33
C ILE A 190 -46.34 10.95 25.56
N GLU A 191 -45.90 11.87 26.42
CA GLU A 191 -45.39 11.59 27.76
C GLU A 191 -46.55 11.29 28.71
N GLU A 192 -46.45 10.20 29.50
CA GLU A 192 -47.20 10.07 30.76
C GLU A 192 -46.27 9.61 31.89
N GLU A 193 -46.15 10.49 32.90
CA GLU A 193 -45.53 10.27 34.20
C GLU A 193 -46.28 9.22 35.03
N ILE A 194 -45.56 8.31 35.70
CA ILE A 194 -46.08 7.64 36.91
C ILE A 194 -45.08 7.72 38.06
N LYS A 195 -45.60 8.33 39.14
CA LYS A 195 -45.01 8.63 40.44
C LYS A 195 -44.60 7.39 41.26
N VAL A 196 -43.48 7.55 41.96
CA VAL A 196 -42.95 6.71 43.05
C VAL A 196 -43.76 6.87 44.34
N LYS A 197 -43.89 5.80 45.15
CA LYS A 197 -43.84 5.90 46.62
C LYS A 197 -43.20 4.66 47.30
N PRO A 198 -42.56 4.83 48.49
CA PRO A 198 -41.60 3.88 49.07
C PRO A 198 -42.06 3.21 50.37
N THR A 199 -41.40 2.12 50.80
CA THR A 199 -41.48 1.60 52.18
C THR A 199 -40.12 1.11 52.71
N LYS A 200 -40.01 1.09 54.05
CA LYS A 200 -38.81 1.22 54.91
C LYS A 200 -38.24 -0.12 55.43
N LYS A 201 -36.90 -0.10 55.63
CA LYS A 201 -36.02 -0.65 56.71
C LYS A 201 -36.16 -2.11 57.19
N GLU A 202 -35.00 -2.80 57.23
CA GLU A 202 -34.40 -3.30 58.48
C GLU A 202 -32.87 -3.58 58.35
N LYS A 203 -32.18 -3.71 59.49
CA LYS A 203 -30.72 -3.56 59.69
C LYS A 203 -30.10 -4.84 60.30
N ASN A 204 -28.78 -4.99 60.09
CA ASN A 204 -27.77 -5.84 60.78
C ASN A 204 -27.49 -7.26 60.23
N GLN A 205 -26.30 -7.48 59.64
CA GLN A 205 -25.12 -8.09 60.30
C GLN A 205 -23.93 -8.17 59.33
N GLY A 206 -22.72 -8.18 59.88
CA GLY A 206 -21.47 -7.82 59.21
C GLY A 206 -20.68 -8.96 58.56
N SER A 207 -19.59 -8.52 57.92
CA SER A 207 -18.39 -9.23 57.47
C SER A 207 -18.59 -10.49 56.62
N VAL A 208 -18.49 -10.34 55.29
CA VAL A 208 -17.64 -11.10 54.33
C VAL A 208 -18.19 -10.73 52.93
N THR A 209 -17.83 -9.56 52.39
CA THR A 209 -18.34 -9.20 51.04
C THR A 209 -17.52 -8.15 50.28
N PHE A 210 -16.19 -8.18 50.42
CA PHE A 210 -15.32 -7.40 49.51
C PHE A 210 -14.77 -8.27 48.36
N LEU A 211 -14.41 -9.53 48.63
CA LEU A 211 -13.85 -10.46 47.62
C LEU A 211 -14.89 -11.04 46.64
N LYS A 212 -16.19 -10.99 46.95
CA LYS A 212 -17.26 -11.50 46.06
C LYS A 212 -17.84 -10.43 45.11
N LYS A 213 -17.67 -9.14 45.44
CA LYS A 213 -18.08 -8.01 44.57
C LYS A 213 -17.10 -7.76 43.41
N SER A 214 -15.81 -8.02 43.61
CA SER A 214 -14.81 -7.96 42.53
C SER A 214 -14.97 -9.09 41.51
N TRP A 215 -15.35 -10.29 41.96
CA TRP A 215 -15.55 -11.45 41.08
C TRP A 215 -16.84 -11.37 40.24
N ASN A 216 -17.94 -10.86 40.81
CA ASN A 216 -19.20 -10.69 40.09
C ASN A 216 -19.21 -9.49 39.12
N ALA A 217 -18.35 -8.48 39.33
CA ALA A 217 -18.17 -7.38 38.38
C ALA A 217 -17.43 -7.82 37.09
N LEU A 218 -16.48 -8.77 37.22
CA LEU A 218 -15.75 -9.37 36.09
C LEU A 218 -16.64 -10.29 35.23
N ILE A 219 -17.56 -11.05 35.84
CA ILE A 219 -18.50 -11.91 35.12
C ILE A 219 -19.65 -11.11 34.49
N GLY A 220 -20.08 -10.00 35.10
CA GLY A 220 -21.11 -9.12 34.56
C GLY A 220 -20.69 -8.33 33.31
N ALA A 221 -19.42 -7.93 33.21
CA ALA A 221 -18.88 -7.24 32.04
C ALA A 221 -18.75 -8.16 30.80
N GLY A 222 -18.37 -9.44 31.00
CA GLY A 222 -18.31 -10.43 29.92
C GLY A 222 -19.67 -10.75 29.27
N GLY A 223 -20.77 -10.63 30.03
CA GLY A 223 -22.14 -10.83 29.53
C GLY A 223 -22.74 -9.64 28.77
N ALA A 224 -22.19 -8.44 28.93
CA ALA A 224 -22.58 -7.26 28.14
C ALA A 224 -21.89 -7.27 26.76
N VAL A 225 -20.61 -7.65 26.71
CA VAL A 225 -19.84 -7.81 25.47
C VAL A 225 -20.42 -8.91 24.58
N ARG A 226 -20.91 -10.03 25.17
CA ARG A 226 -21.53 -11.13 24.42
C ARG A 226 -22.90 -10.80 23.84
N ARG A 227 -23.66 -9.86 24.43
CA ARG A 227 -24.98 -9.43 23.92
C ARG A 227 -24.90 -8.39 22.79
N VAL A 228 -23.79 -7.64 22.71
CA VAL A 228 -23.48 -6.77 21.57
C VAL A 228 -22.99 -7.59 20.38
N ALA A 229 -22.28 -8.70 20.60
CA ALA A 229 -21.80 -9.61 19.55
C ALA A 229 -22.90 -10.44 18.85
N THR A 230 -24.12 -10.52 19.40
CA THR A 230 -25.23 -11.34 18.84
C THR A 230 -26.34 -10.54 18.16
N LYS A 231 -26.14 -9.25 17.88
CA LYS A 231 -27.06 -8.46 17.04
C LYS A 231 -26.31 -7.91 15.83
N GLY A 232 -26.45 -8.59 14.69
CA GLY A 232 -26.26 -8.03 13.35
C GLY A 232 -24.81 -7.89 12.88
N THR A 233 -24.21 -9.00 12.44
CA THR A 233 -23.13 -8.98 11.45
C THR A 233 -23.68 -8.48 10.11
N PHE A 234 -23.62 -7.18 9.87
CA PHE A 234 -23.43 -6.65 8.53
C PHE A 234 -21.98 -6.15 8.48
N VAL A 235 -21.11 -6.93 7.86
CA VAL A 235 -19.83 -6.41 7.38
C VAL A 235 -20.22 -5.49 6.21
N GLU A 236 -20.23 -4.18 6.44
CA GLU A 236 -20.26 -3.24 5.31
C GLU A 236 -18.97 -3.43 4.54
N ASP A 237 -19.08 -4.04 3.37
CA ASP A 237 -17.98 -4.28 2.45
C ASP A 237 -17.54 -2.92 1.88
N ASN A 238 -16.46 -2.34 2.41
CA ASN A 238 -15.91 -1.03 2.03
C ASN A 238 -15.29 -1.01 0.61
N ARG A 239 -15.60 -2.00 -0.22
CA ARG A 239 -15.10 -2.19 -1.58
C ARG A 239 -15.74 -1.17 -2.52
N ARG A 240 -14.92 -0.39 -3.24
CA ARG A 240 -15.35 0.62 -4.22
C ARG A 240 -14.65 0.42 -5.55
N THR A 241 -15.31 0.75 -6.65
CA THR A 241 -14.73 0.77 -8.00
C THR A 241 -13.90 2.05 -8.21
N GLU A 242 -12.66 1.88 -8.66
CA GLU A 242 -11.66 2.96 -8.84
C GLU A 242 -11.25 3.15 -10.31
N THR A 243 -11.50 2.16 -11.17
CA THR A 243 -11.12 2.25 -12.58
C THR A 243 -11.86 1.23 -13.43
N VAL A 244 -11.94 1.48 -14.73
CA VAL A 244 -12.58 0.60 -15.72
C VAL A 244 -11.86 0.64 -17.06
N ALA A 245 -11.84 -0.48 -17.78
CA ALA A 245 -11.34 -0.58 -19.15
C ALA A 245 -12.16 -1.59 -19.97
N GLN A 246 -12.19 -1.41 -21.29
CA GLN A 246 -12.74 -2.39 -22.23
C GLN A 246 -11.60 -3.18 -22.89
N ALA A 247 -11.72 -4.50 -22.90
CA ALA A 247 -10.87 -5.40 -23.67
C ALA A 247 -11.36 -5.56 -25.12
N MET A 248 -10.51 -6.05 -26.03
CA MET A 248 -10.82 -6.12 -27.46
C MET A 248 -11.95 -7.10 -27.83
N ASP A 249 -12.21 -8.09 -26.99
CA ASP A 249 -13.36 -9.00 -27.10
C ASP A 249 -14.67 -8.35 -26.60
N GLY A 250 -14.58 -7.11 -26.13
CA GLY A 250 -15.67 -6.32 -25.58
C GLY A 250 -16.01 -6.67 -24.13
N ALA A 251 -15.20 -7.46 -23.42
CA ALA A 251 -15.34 -7.61 -21.98
C ALA A 251 -14.97 -6.29 -21.26
N ILE A 252 -15.69 -5.97 -20.19
CA ILE A 252 -15.41 -4.81 -19.35
C ILE A 252 -14.67 -5.28 -18.11
N TRP A 253 -13.64 -4.56 -17.71
CA TRP A 253 -12.80 -4.85 -16.55
C TRP A 253 -12.88 -3.69 -15.58
N SER A 254 -13.19 -3.95 -14.31
CA SER A 254 -13.20 -2.94 -13.25
C SER A 254 -12.25 -3.29 -12.12
N GLY A 255 -11.51 -2.30 -11.63
CA GLY A 255 -10.59 -2.46 -10.49
C GLY A 255 -11.15 -1.81 -9.22
N CYS A 256 -10.91 -2.44 -8.08
CA CYS A 256 -11.49 -2.03 -6.81
C CYS A 256 -10.45 -1.61 -5.75
N THR A 257 -10.93 -0.95 -4.68
CA THR A 257 -10.11 -0.43 -3.58
C THR A 257 -9.40 -1.49 -2.73
N ASP A 258 -9.95 -2.70 -2.67
CA ASP A 258 -9.38 -3.83 -1.95
C ASP A 258 -8.37 -4.63 -2.79
N GLY A 259 -8.18 -4.25 -4.06
CA GLY A 259 -7.31 -4.95 -5.00
C GLY A 259 -8.01 -6.00 -5.87
N SER A 260 -9.31 -6.22 -5.67
CA SER A 260 -10.11 -7.10 -6.52
C SER A 260 -10.30 -6.50 -7.93
N ILE A 261 -10.40 -7.39 -8.91
CA ILE A 261 -10.60 -7.07 -10.31
C ILE A 261 -11.78 -7.89 -10.80
N ILE A 262 -12.78 -7.22 -11.35
CA ILE A 262 -14.04 -7.83 -11.77
C ILE A 262 -14.17 -7.72 -13.28
N MET A 263 -14.54 -8.82 -13.92
CA MET A 263 -14.80 -8.90 -15.34
C MET A 263 -16.31 -9.00 -15.59
N TRP A 264 -16.79 -8.22 -16.56
CA TRP A 264 -18.19 -8.10 -16.95
C TRP A 264 -18.35 -8.33 -18.46
N ASP A 265 -19.53 -8.76 -18.88
CA ASP A 265 -19.89 -8.75 -20.30
C ASP A 265 -20.31 -7.34 -20.77
N GLY A 266 -20.48 -7.16 -22.09
CA GLY A 266 -20.95 -5.90 -22.68
C GLY A 266 -22.40 -5.50 -22.35
N ASN A 267 -23.11 -6.31 -21.57
CA ASN A 267 -24.47 -6.07 -21.10
C ASN A 267 -24.54 -5.79 -19.58
N GLY A 268 -23.39 -5.71 -18.90
CA GLY A 268 -23.35 -5.48 -17.46
C GLY A 268 -23.70 -6.70 -16.64
N ASN A 269 -23.47 -7.90 -17.14
CA ASN A 269 -23.55 -9.13 -16.35
C ASN A 269 -22.17 -9.47 -15.79
N TRP A 270 -22.15 -9.84 -14.52
CA TRP A 270 -20.95 -10.26 -13.82
C TRP A 270 -20.44 -11.59 -14.39
N LEU A 271 -19.14 -11.68 -14.73
CA LEU A 271 -18.53 -12.89 -15.27
C LEU A 271 -17.62 -13.59 -14.25
N LYS A 272 -16.59 -12.90 -13.76
CA LYS A 272 -15.58 -13.44 -12.84
C LYS A 272 -14.97 -12.33 -11.98
N GLU A 273 -14.41 -12.72 -10.83
CA GLU A 273 -13.61 -11.87 -9.95
C GLU A 273 -12.23 -12.50 -9.71
N PHE A 274 -11.21 -11.65 -9.67
CA PHE A 274 -9.82 -12.01 -9.45
C PHE A 274 -9.25 -11.19 -8.29
N SER A 275 -8.43 -11.80 -7.45
CA SER A 275 -7.71 -11.11 -6.38
C SER A 275 -6.28 -11.63 -6.34
N TYR A 276 -5.36 -10.84 -6.90
CA TYR A 276 -3.93 -11.17 -7.00
C TYR A 276 -3.04 -10.26 -6.15
N HIS A 277 -3.56 -9.13 -5.68
CA HIS A 277 -2.81 -8.14 -4.92
C HIS A 277 -3.75 -7.46 -3.92
N ASN A 278 -3.28 -7.21 -2.70
CA ASN A 278 -4.10 -6.63 -1.62
C ASN A 278 -4.11 -5.08 -1.61
N SER A 279 -3.71 -4.44 -2.71
CA SER A 279 -3.62 -2.99 -2.79
C SER A 279 -4.64 -2.49 -3.80
N SER A 280 -5.23 -1.32 -3.53
CA SER A 280 -6.20 -0.70 -4.43
C SER A 280 -5.72 -0.66 -5.87
N VAL A 281 -6.59 -1.09 -6.79
CA VAL A 281 -6.37 -0.96 -8.23
C VAL A 281 -6.67 0.48 -8.63
N GLN A 282 -5.69 1.16 -9.20
CA GLN A 282 -5.76 2.60 -9.48
C GLN A 282 -6.01 2.88 -10.97
N CYS A 283 -5.51 2.02 -11.85
CA CYS A 283 -5.73 2.15 -13.30
C CYS A 283 -5.69 0.79 -14.00
N ILE A 284 -6.51 0.64 -15.04
CA ILE A 284 -6.51 -0.54 -15.92
C ILE A 284 -6.46 -0.07 -17.38
N LYS A 285 -5.69 -0.78 -18.21
CA LYS A 285 -5.72 -0.64 -19.68
C LYS A 285 -5.64 -1.99 -20.35
N ALA A 286 -6.51 -2.24 -21.32
CA ALA A 286 -6.48 -3.44 -22.13
C ALA A 286 -6.03 -3.11 -23.55
N LEU A 287 -5.23 -4.00 -24.15
CA LEU A 287 -4.81 -3.93 -25.54
C LEU A 287 -4.48 -5.33 -26.06
N GLY A 288 -5.01 -5.69 -27.22
CA GLY A 288 -4.85 -7.04 -27.75
C GLY A 288 -5.48 -8.07 -26.81
N GLY A 289 -4.74 -9.15 -26.56
CA GLY A 289 -5.10 -10.18 -25.59
C GLY A 289 -4.55 -9.93 -24.18
N LYS A 290 -4.19 -8.69 -23.81
CA LYS A 290 -3.60 -8.38 -22.51
C LYS A 290 -4.37 -7.29 -21.78
N VAL A 291 -4.48 -7.44 -20.47
CA VAL A 291 -5.01 -6.44 -19.54
C VAL A 291 -3.90 -6.05 -18.55
N TRP A 292 -3.57 -4.77 -18.54
CA TRP A 292 -2.55 -4.15 -17.69
C TRP A 292 -3.22 -3.44 -16.52
N VAL A 293 -2.69 -3.66 -15.32
CA VAL A 293 -3.29 -3.20 -14.06
C VAL A 293 -2.23 -2.53 -13.21
N GLY A 294 -2.54 -1.32 -12.73
CA GLY A 294 -1.67 -0.53 -11.88
C GLY A 294 -2.25 -0.43 -10.47
N TYR A 295 -1.41 -0.68 -9.46
CA TYR A 295 -1.82 -0.72 -8.07
C TYR A 295 -1.30 0.47 -7.27
N ALA A 296 -1.94 0.72 -6.13
CA ALA A 296 -1.50 1.71 -5.13
C ALA A 296 -0.12 1.38 -4.52
N SER A 297 0.31 0.11 -4.58
CA SER A 297 1.65 -0.31 -4.16
C SER A 297 2.78 0.14 -5.11
N GLY A 298 2.43 0.68 -6.29
CA GLY A 298 3.41 0.93 -7.36
C GLY A 298 3.68 -0.27 -8.26
N THR A 299 3.01 -1.40 -8.00
CA THR A 299 3.07 -2.60 -8.84
C THR A 299 2.27 -2.42 -10.12
N VAL A 300 2.79 -2.99 -11.21
CA VAL A 300 2.13 -3.15 -12.51
C VAL A 300 1.99 -4.66 -12.77
N GLN A 301 0.79 -5.14 -13.03
CA GLN A 301 0.50 -6.53 -13.36
C GLN A 301 -0.10 -6.62 -14.76
N VAL A 302 0.18 -7.74 -15.44
CA VAL A 302 -0.39 -8.07 -16.75
C VAL A 302 -1.05 -9.42 -16.66
N MET A 303 -2.26 -9.51 -17.20
CA MET A 303 -3.03 -10.74 -17.35
C MET A 303 -3.49 -10.91 -18.80
N ASP A 304 -3.89 -12.11 -19.16
CA ASP A 304 -4.62 -12.36 -20.40
C ASP A 304 -6.11 -11.95 -20.25
N VAL A 305 -6.86 -11.99 -21.35
CA VAL A 305 -8.29 -11.64 -21.36
C VAL A 305 -9.17 -12.68 -20.65
N GLU A 306 -8.63 -13.85 -20.31
CA GLU A 306 -9.29 -14.85 -19.49
C GLU A 306 -9.07 -14.63 -17.97
N GLY A 307 -8.14 -13.73 -17.63
CA GLY A 307 -7.77 -13.31 -16.27
C GLY A 307 -6.61 -14.06 -15.64
N ASN A 308 -5.85 -14.85 -16.40
CA ASN A 308 -4.65 -15.51 -15.92
C ASN A 308 -3.48 -14.52 -15.86
N PRO A 309 -2.72 -14.47 -14.76
CA PRO A 309 -1.57 -13.57 -14.65
C PRO A 309 -0.44 -14.01 -15.57
N LEU A 310 0.04 -13.10 -16.41
CA LEU A 310 1.18 -13.31 -17.30
C LEU A 310 2.48 -12.84 -16.65
N GLY A 311 2.44 -11.77 -15.86
CA GLY A 311 3.61 -11.24 -15.17
C GLY A 311 3.29 -9.99 -14.34
N GLY A 312 4.26 -9.54 -13.55
CA GLY A 312 4.14 -8.32 -12.76
C GLY A 312 5.48 -7.79 -12.28
N TRP A 313 5.53 -6.48 -12.05
CA TRP A 313 6.73 -5.75 -11.67
C TRP A 313 6.39 -4.66 -10.66
N THR A 314 7.26 -4.44 -9.67
CA THR A 314 7.23 -3.21 -8.87
C THR A 314 7.79 -2.08 -9.72
N GLY A 315 6.87 -1.44 -10.46
CA GLY A 315 7.16 -0.43 -11.45
C GLY A 315 7.51 0.91 -10.82
N HIS A 316 6.96 1.28 -9.68
CA HIS A 316 7.19 2.58 -9.07
C HIS A 316 7.24 2.46 -7.54
N SER A 317 7.80 3.46 -6.86
CA SER A 317 7.82 3.52 -5.39
C SER A 317 6.58 4.22 -4.80
N CYS A 318 5.65 4.64 -5.64
CA CYS A 318 4.38 5.27 -5.27
C CYS A 318 3.25 4.71 -6.16
N PRO A 319 1.96 4.92 -5.79
CA PRO A 319 0.81 4.47 -6.57
C PRO A 319 0.92 4.73 -8.08
N VAL A 320 0.58 3.72 -8.89
CA VAL A 320 0.47 3.87 -10.35
C VAL A 320 -0.91 4.46 -10.67
N ILE A 321 -0.96 5.76 -10.93
CA ILE A 321 -2.21 6.52 -11.01
C ILE A 321 -2.82 6.55 -12.42
N GLN A 322 -2.04 6.30 -13.47
CA GLN A 322 -2.56 6.30 -14.84
C GLN A 322 -1.69 5.47 -15.79
N MET A 323 -2.33 4.96 -16.85
CA MET A 323 -1.65 4.32 -17.98
C MET A 323 -2.08 4.90 -19.32
N ALA A 324 -1.13 5.00 -20.25
CA ALA A 324 -1.37 5.41 -21.62
C ALA A 324 -0.59 4.51 -22.59
N ILE A 325 -1.22 4.11 -23.69
CA ILE A 325 -0.57 3.33 -24.74
C ILE A 325 -0.04 4.30 -25.80
N GLY A 326 1.20 4.08 -26.24
CA GLY A 326 1.84 4.90 -27.27
C GLY A 326 2.87 4.09 -28.05
N GLY A 327 2.67 3.96 -29.36
CA GLY A 327 3.53 3.14 -30.21
C GLY A 327 3.54 1.67 -29.75
N SER A 328 4.74 1.09 -29.59
CA SER A 328 4.96 -0.28 -29.10
C SER A 328 5.08 -0.38 -27.57
N TYR A 329 4.69 0.68 -26.83
CA TYR A 329 4.83 0.75 -25.37
C TYR A 329 3.51 1.09 -24.68
N ILE A 330 3.39 0.62 -23.44
CA ILE A 330 2.48 1.16 -22.45
C ILE A 330 3.29 1.99 -21.45
N PHE A 331 2.85 3.21 -21.19
CA PHE A 331 3.45 4.12 -20.23
C PHE A 331 2.62 4.15 -18.96
N THR A 332 3.32 4.08 -17.83
CA THR A 332 2.74 4.13 -16.49
C THR A 332 3.20 5.41 -15.82
N LEU A 333 2.26 6.14 -15.21
CA LEU A 333 2.50 7.35 -14.44
C LEU A 333 2.26 7.05 -12.96
N ALA A 334 3.21 7.42 -12.10
CA ALA A 334 3.07 7.31 -10.66
C ALA A 334 2.81 8.67 -9.99
N HIS A 335 2.30 8.64 -8.76
CA HIS A 335 1.98 9.85 -7.97
C HIS A 335 3.18 10.80 -7.77
N HIS A 336 4.41 10.28 -7.76
CA HIS A 336 5.63 11.10 -7.71
C HIS A 336 6.00 11.76 -9.05
N GLY A 337 5.13 11.71 -10.06
CA GLY A 337 5.33 12.29 -11.40
C GLY A 337 6.24 11.47 -12.31
N GLY A 338 6.70 10.28 -11.89
CA GLY A 338 7.58 9.46 -12.71
C GLY A 338 6.81 8.69 -13.78
N ILE A 339 7.39 8.64 -14.97
CA ILE A 339 6.85 7.91 -16.13
C ILE A 339 7.81 6.76 -16.46
N ARG A 340 7.26 5.57 -16.66
CA ARG A 340 8.00 4.39 -17.15
C ARG A 340 7.27 3.74 -18.31
N GLY A 341 8.01 3.40 -19.36
CA GLY A 341 7.51 2.70 -20.54
C GLY A 341 7.82 1.21 -20.47
N TRP A 342 6.84 0.39 -20.81
CA TRP A 342 6.92 -1.07 -20.87
C TRP A 342 6.60 -1.51 -22.29
N PRO A 343 7.41 -2.35 -22.94
CA PRO A 343 7.06 -2.91 -24.22
C PRO A 343 5.70 -3.64 -24.14
N LEU A 344 4.83 -3.47 -25.14
CA LEU A 344 3.53 -4.18 -25.18
C LEU A 344 3.72 -5.70 -25.28
N THR A 345 4.87 -6.14 -25.75
CA THR A 345 5.27 -7.55 -25.80
C THR A 345 5.61 -8.10 -24.42
N SER A 346 5.92 -7.28 -23.42
CA SER A 346 6.22 -7.73 -22.05
C SER A 346 5.00 -8.40 -21.38
N PRO A 347 5.19 -9.47 -20.59
CA PRO A 347 6.44 -10.19 -20.40
C PRO A 347 6.84 -10.99 -21.65
N GLY A 348 8.12 -11.00 -22.01
CA GLY A 348 8.64 -11.74 -23.15
C GLY A 348 10.18 -11.75 -23.23
N PRO A 349 10.74 -12.28 -24.34
CA PRO A 349 12.20 -12.46 -24.49
C PRO A 349 13.02 -11.17 -24.36
N LEU A 350 12.39 -10.03 -24.68
CA LEU A 350 12.99 -8.70 -24.54
C LEU A 350 13.34 -8.42 -23.07
N ASP A 351 12.44 -8.75 -22.15
CA ASP A 351 12.63 -8.53 -20.72
C ASP A 351 13.77 -9.40 -20.17
N ASP A 352 13.90 -10.64 -20.66
CA ASP A 352 14.96 -11.57 -20.24
C ASP A 352 16.35 -11.08 -20.68
N ILE A 353 16.46 -10.56 -21.91
CA ILE A 353 17.71 -9.98 -22.41
C ILE A 353 18.05 -8.73 -21.58
N LEU A 354 17.10 -7.81 -21.37
CA LEU A 354 17.33 -6.61 -20.58
C LEU A 354 17.75 -6.94 -19.14
N ARG A 355 17.07 -7.89 -18.49
CA ARG A 355 17.39 -8.34 -17.15
C ARG A 355 18.80 -8.92 -17.08
N THR A 356 19.15 -9.77 -18.05
CA THR A 356 20.47 -10.42 -18.12
C THR A 356 21.58 -9.40 -18.34
N GLU A 357 21.41 -8.48 -19.29
CA GLU A 357 22.41 -7.45 -19.59
C GLU A 357 22.55 -6.43 -18.45
N LEU A 358 21.45 -6.05 -17.80
CA LEU A 358 21.51 -5.21 -16.60
C LEU A 358 22.23 -5.89 -15.45
N ALA A 359 21.96 -7.17 -15.20
CA ALA A 359 22.63 -7.94 -14.14
C ALA A 359 24.15 -8.01 -14.36
N LYS A 360 24.62 -8.10 -15.61
CA LYS A 360 26.07 -8.02 -15.93
C LYS A 360 26.70 -6.68 -15.55
N ARG A 361 25.90 -5.61 -15.47
CA ARG A 361 26.35 -4.25 -15.12
C ARG A 361 26.02 -3.89 -13.67
N GLU A 362 25.61 -4.85 -12.84
CA GLU A 362 25.16 -4.58 -11.46
C GLU A 362 26.17 -3.77 -10.64
N LEU A 363 27.45 -4.10 -10.77
CA LEU A 363 28.52 -3.41 -10.05
C LEU A 363 28.63 -1.92 -10.41
N SER A 364 28.21 -1.50 -11.61
CA SER A 364 28.34 -0.10 -12.02
C SER A 364 27.31 0.82 -11.35
N TYR A 365 26.16 0.27 -10.95
CA TYR A 365 25.08 1.01 -10.30
C TYR A 365 24.84 0.59 -8.85
N THR A 366 25.67 -0.28 -8.29
CA THR A 366 25.64 -0.63 -6.87
C THR A 366 26.42 0.41 -6.06
N ARG A 367 25.80 0.94 -5.01
CA ARG A 367 26.46 1.80 -4.03
C ARG A 367 26.35 1.15 -2.66
N VAL A 368 27.45 1.11 -1.91
CA VAL A 368 27.45 0.64 -0.51
C VAL A 368 27.59 1.85 0.40
N GLU A 369 26.67 2.00 1.35
CA GLU A 369 26.73 2.99 2.42
C GLU A 369 27.08 2.27 3.72
N ASN A 370 27.95 2.85 4.54
CA ASN A 370 28.23 2.33 5.89
C ASN A 370 27.51 3.20 6.93
N ILE A 371 26.74 2.59 7.82
CA ILE A 371 26.13 3.26 8.96
C ILE A 371 26.58 2.61 10.27
N LYS A 372 26.73 3.41 11.32
CA LYS A 372 26.93 2.91 12.68
C LYS A 372 25.64 3.01 13.48
N MET A 373 25.27 1.93 14.17
CA MET A 373 24.06 1.87 14.99
C MET A 373 24.41 1.47 16.43
N LEU A 374 23.89 2.20 17.41
CA LEU A 374 23.93 1.82 18.83
C LEU A 374 22.59 1.18 19.21
N VAL A 375 22.62 -0.05 19.69
CA VAL A 375 21.44 -0.74 20.23
C VAL A 375 21.65 -0.95 21.72
N GLY A 376 20.78 -0.38 22.54
CA GLY A 376 20.84 -0.46 23.99
C GLY A 376 19.63 -1.21 24.57
N THR A 377 19.84 -2.00 25.62
CA THR A 377 18.75 -2.60 26.41
C THR A 377 18.94 -2.38 27.91
N TRP A 378 17.86 -2.12 28.64
CA TRP A 378 17.89 -2.00 30.09
C TRP A 378 16.56 -2.38 30.77
N ASN A 379 16.59 -3.39 31.65
CA ASN A 379 15.51 -3.62 32.60
C ASN A 379 15.61 -2.59 33.74
N VAL A 380 14.66 -1.66 33.80
CA VAL A 380 14.71 -0.50 34.71
C VAL A 380 14.04 -0.77 36.06
N ALA A 381 13.46 -1.96 36.25
CA ALA A 381 12.87 -2.41 37.50
C ALA A 381 11.90 -1.39 38.15
N GLN A 382 11.11 -0.71 37.32
CA GLN A 382 10.13 0.32 37.66
C GLN A 382 10.69 1.64 38.22
N GLU A 383 12.01 1.83 38.15
CA GLU A 383 12.68 3.06 38.58
C GLU A 383 12.91 4.01 37.40
N LYS A 384 13.29 5.25 37.74
CA LYS A 384 13.76 6.26 36.79
C LYS A 384 15.28 6.37 36.88
N ALA A 385 15.96 6.48 35.74
CA ALA A 385 17.39 6.72 35.73
C ALA A 385 17.76 8.11 36.21
N SER A 386 18.94 8.25 36.81
CA SER A 386 19.56 9.55 36.99
C SER A 386 20.09 10.11 35.64
N PRO A 387 20.24 11.44 35.49
CA PRO A 387 20.87 12.03 34.32
C PRO A 387 22.29 11.50 34.07
N GLU A 388 23.06 11.24 35.13
CA GLU A 388 24.41 10.71 35.05
C GLU A 388 24.42 9.27 34.51
N SER A 389 23.45 8.45 34.92
CA SER A 389 23.30 7.09 34.40
C SER A 389 22.92 7.07 32.92
N LEU A 390 22.02 7.96 32.48
CA LEU A 390 21.67 8.10 31.06
C LEU A 390 22.87 8.57 30.23
N TRP A 391 23.66 9.52 30.74
CA TRP A 391 24.86 10.00 30.08
C TRP A 391 25.95 8.92 30.01
N SER A 392 26.18 8.18 31.10
CA SER A 392 27.14 7.07 31.15
C SER A 392 26.76 5.94 30.19
N TRP A 393 25.46 5.65 30.10
CA TRP A 393 24.94 4.60 29.22
C TRP A 393 24.95 5.00 27.74
N LEU A 394 24.43 6.18 27.38
CA LEU A 394 24.19 6.55 25.98
C LEU A 394 25.08 7.69 25.49
N GLY A 395 25.34 8.71 26.32
CA GLY A 395 26.01 9.95 25.91
C GLY A 395 27.43 9.77 25.38
N THR A 396 28.21 8.86 25.96
CA THR A 396 29.56 8.55 25.47
C THR A 396 29.55 7.69 24.20
N ALA A 397 28.60 6.75 24.12
CA ALA A 397 28.50 5.74 23.06
C ALA A 397 27.80 6.25 21.79
N SER A 398 27.12 7.39 21.83
CA SER A 398 26.33 7.92 20.71
C SER A 398 27.11 8.90 19.79
N SER A 399 28.32 9.30 20.16
CA SER A 399 29.05 10.38 19.47
C SER A 399 29.40 10.09 18.01
N ASP A 400 29.59 8.81 17.64
CA ASP A 400 29.98 8.38 16.30
C ASP A 400 28.91 7.55 15.57
N VAL A 401 27.70 7.43 16.12
CA VAL A 401 26.62 6.62 15.53
C VAL A 401 25.60 7.46 14.78
N GLY A 402 25.00 6.86 13.74
CA GLY A 402 23.93 7.48 12.95
C GLY A 402 22.53 7.11 13.44
N LEU A 403 22.38 5.95 14.09
CA LEU A 403 21.10 5.45 14.61
C LEU A 403 21.28 4.94 16.04
N VAL A 404 20.39 5.32 16.94
CA VAL A 404 20.32 4.82 18.33
C VAL A 404 18.97 4.15 18.52
N VAL A 405 18.95 2.90 18.99
CA VAL A 405 17.73 2.16 19.33
C VAL A 405 17.83 1.69 20.76
N VAL A 406 16.81 2.00 21.56
CA VAL A 406 16.76 1.67 22.99
C VAL A 406 15.54 0.81 23.28
N GLY A 407 15.75 -0.32 23.97
CA GLY A 407 14.71 -1.15 24.53
C GLY A 407 14.73 -1.15 26.05
N LEU A 408 13.60 -0.81 26.70
CA LEU A 408 13.45 -0.88 28.15
C LEU A 408 12.47 -1.97 28.56
N GLN A 409 12.71 -2.58 29.71
CA GLN A 409 11.81 -3.55 30.34
C GLN A 409 11.49 -3.12 31.77
N GLU A 410 10.33 -3.54 32.27
CA GLU A 410 9.80 -3.16 33.59
C GLU A 410 9.66 -1.65 33.78
N VAL A 411 9.33 -0.90 32.73
CA VAL A 411 9.03 0.53 32.86
C VAL A 411 7.90 0.74 33.86
N GLU A 412 6.88 -0.12 33.85
CA GLU A 412 5.79 -0.18 34.83
C GLU A 412 5.30 -1.64 34.97
N MET A 413 5.17 -2.17 36.20
CA MET A 413 4.74 -3.56 36.45
C MET A 413 3.58 -3.69 37.46
N GLY A 414 3.04 -2.57 37.96
CA GLY A 414 1.92 -2.58 38.90
C GLY A 414 0.65 -3.19 38.30
N ALA A 415 -0.02 -4.10 39.02
CA ALA A 415 -1.17 -4.85 38.50
C ALA A 415 -2.32 -3.96 37.97
N GLY A 416 -2.60 -2.84 38.65
CA GLY A 416 -3.58 -1.86 38.17
C GLY A 416 -3.15 -1.13 36.88
N VAL A 417 -1.86 -0.85 36.74
CA VAL A 417 -1.27 -0.21 35.55
C VAL A 417 -1.30 -1.16 34.36
N LEU A 418 -0.95 -2.44 34.58
CA LEU A 418 -1.01 -3.48 33.55
C LEU A 418 -2.45 -3.69 33.03
N ALA A 419 -3.44 -3.70 33.92
CA ALA A 419 -4.85 -3.80 33.54
C ALA A 419 -5.30 -2.58 32.72
N MET A 420 -4.89 -1.36 33.12
CA MET A 420 -5.17 -0.16 32.35
C MET A 420 -4.46 -0.14 31.00
N ALA A 421 -3.22 -0.60 30.91
CA ALA A 421 -2.49 -0.72 29.65
C ALA A 421 -3.19 -1.69 28.69
N ALA A 422 -3.63 -2.85 29.17
CA ALA A 422 -4.41 -3.80 28.36
C ALA A 422 -5.75 -3.20 27.88
N ALA A 423 -6.43 -2.44 28.74
CA ALA A 423 -7.67 -1.75 28.35
C ALA A 423 -7.42 -0.66 27.30
N LYS A 424 -6.37 0.16 27.46
CA LYS A 424 -5.98 1.17 26.47
C LYS A 424 -5.64 0.55 25.12
N GLU A 425 -4.87 -0.55 25.13
CA GLU A 425 -4.50 -1.29 23.92
C GLU A 425 -5.74 -1.80 23.16
N SER A 426 -6.77 -2.27 23.88
CA SER A 426 -8.03 -2.74 23.28
C SER A 426 -8.85 -1.65 22.57
N VAL A 427 -8.60 -0.38 22.90
CA VAL A 427 -9.27 0.79 22.29
C VAL A 427 -8.32 1.62 21.41
N GLY A 428 -7.12 1.10 21.11
CA GLY A 428 -6.14 1.76 20.24
C GLY A 428 -5.40 2.94 20.88
N LEU A 429 -5.40 3.06 22.21
CA LEU A 429 -4.59 4.04 22.95
C LEU A 429 -3.29 3.39 23.43
N GLU A 430 -2.17 4.10 23.27
CA GLU A 430 -0.84 3.56 23.58
C GLU A 430 -0.07 4.45 24.55
N GLY A 431 0.95 3.88 25.21
CA GLY A 431 1.88 4.61 26.05
C GLY A 431 1.45 4.88 27.50
N SER A 432 2.42 5.28 28.31
CA SER A 432 2.22 5.73 29.69
C SER A 432 3.05 6.99 30.02
N ALA A 433 2.68 7.67 31.09
CA ALA A 433 3.41 8.86 31.54
C ALA A 433 4.87 8.54 31.91
N ASN A 434 5.13 7.36 32.47
CA ASN A 434 6.50 6.93 32.75
C ASN A 434 7.26 6.57 31.47
N GLY A 435 6.61 5.90 30.52
CA GLY A 435 7.21 5.65 29.20
C GLY A 435 7.58 6.94 28.47
N GLN A 436 6.69 7.95 28.50
CA GLN A 436 6.99 9.26 27.91
C GLN A 436 8.16 9.96 28.61
N TRP A 437 8.22 9.88 29.95
CA TRP A 437 9.35 10.41 30.71
C TRP A 437 10.68 9.79 30.26
N TRP A 438 10.72 8.47 30.04
CA TRP A 438 11.91 7.80 29.55
C TRP A 438 12.31 8.26 28.14
N ILE A 439 11.34 8.34 27.22
CA ILE A 439 11.59 8.83 25.86
C ILE A 439 12.18 10.25 25.91
N ASP A 440 11.58 11.15 26.69
CA ASP A 440 12.00 12.55 26.74
C ASP A 440 13.40 12.72 27.38
N ASN A 441 13.73 11.95 28.42
CA ASN A 441 15.05 12.06 29.08
C ASN A 441 16.16 11.37 28.28
N ILE A 442 15.86 10.27 27.59
CA ILE A 442 16.80 9.69 26.62
C ILE A 442 17.02 10.66 25.46
N GLY A 443 15.95 11.26 24.93
CA GLY A 443 16.04 12.30 23.90
C GLY A 443 16.93 13.46 24.31
N LYS A 444 16.77 13.97 25.55
CA LYS A 444 17.66 15.00 26.11
C LYS A 444 19.12 14.54 26.22
N ALA A 445 19.38 13.30 26.65
CA ALA A 445 20.73 12.77 26.74
C ALA A 445 21.41 12.60 25.36
N LEU A 446 20.63 12.56 24.28
CA LEU A 446 21.07 12.48 22.88
C LEU A 446 21.06 13.84 22.15
N ASP A 447 20.84 14.95 22.87
CA ASP A 447 20.68 16.29 22.29
C ASP A 447 19.60 16.33 21.18
N GLU A 448 18.43 15.76 21.48
CA GLU A 448 17.30 15.70 20.55
C GLU A 448 16.88 17.10 20.07
N GLY A 449 16.70 17.24 18.76
CA GLY A 449 16.40 18.50 18.08
C GLY A 449 17.64 19.23 17.54
N ILE A 450 18.84 18.83 17.96
CA ILE A 450 20.11 19.37 17.46
C ILE A 450 20.89 18.28 16.71
N SER A 451 21.29 17.23 17.42
CA SER A 451 22.14 16.15 16.89
C SER A 451 21.31 14.97 16.42
N PHE A 452 20.28 14.61 17.19
CA PHE A 452 19.40 13.47 16.93
C PHE A 452 17.94 13.91 16.83
N HIS A 453 17.14 13.10 16.14
CA HIS A 453 15.70 13.24 16.05
C HIS A 453 15.02 11.91 16.31
N ARG A 454 13.96 11.90 17.11
CA ARG A 454 13.16 10.69 17.34
C ARG A 454 12.49 10.24 16.04
N VAL A 455 12.66 8.95 15.73
CA VAL A 455 12.16 8.30 14.50
C VAL A 455 10.88 7.51 14.76
N GLY A 456 10.80 6.82 15.90
CA GLY A 456 9.64 6.03 16.26
C GLY A 456 9.75 5.46 17.68
N SER A 457 8.62 5.08 18.25
CA SER A 457 8.56 4.39 19.55
C SER A 457 7.33 3.50 19.64
N ARG A 458 7.40 2.49 20.50
CA ARG A 458 6.28 1.60 20.82
C ARG A 458 6.35 1.14 22.27
N GLN A 459 5.22 1.18 22.97
CA GLN A 459 5.12 0.72 24.34
C GLN A 459 3.98 -0.29 24.52
N LEU A 460 4.30 -1.43 25.12
CA LEU A 460 3.33 -2.43 25.57
C LEU A 460 3.53 -2.63 27.07
N ALA A 461 2.68 -1.99 27.87
CA ALA A 461 2.76 -2.02 29.33
C ALA A 461 4.19 -1.69 29.84
N GLY A 462 4.92 -2.67 30.37
CA GLY A 462 6.27 -2.50 30.90
C GLY A 462 7.39 -2.58 29.86
N LEU A 463 7.09 -2.90 28.59
CA LEU A 463 8.07 -2.90 27.50
C LEU A 463 7.99 -1.61 26.69
N LEU A 464 9.14 -1.02 26.41
CA LEU A 464 9.26 0.18 25.58
C LEU A 464 10.39 -0.01 24.57
N ILE A 465 10.18 0.36 23.31
CA ILE A 465 11.25 0.51 22.33
C ILE A 465 11.15 1.90 21.71
N ALA A 466 12.29 2.55 21.47
CA ALA A 466 12.36 3.84 20.82
C ALA A 466 13.64 3.96 19.99
N ALA A 467 13.57 4.74 18.92
CA ALA A 467 14.70 4.98 18.01
C ALA A 467 14.91 6.47 17.73
N TRP A 468 16.17 6.87 17.65
CA TRP A 468 16.61 8.22 17.29
C TRP A 468 17.65 8.14 16.18
N ALA A 469 17.53 9.01 15.17
CA ALA A 469 18.49 9.10 14.08
C ALA A 469 19.16 10.45 14.07
N ARG A 470 20.44 10.45 13.71
CA ARG A 470 21.24 11.66 13.55
C ARG A 470 20.69 12.51 12.40
N THR A 471 20.88 13.81 12.48
CA THR A 471 20.30 14.80 11.53
C THR A 471 20.61 14.50 10.05
N ASP A 472 21.78 13.94 9.76
CA ASP A 472 22.21 13.53 8.41
C ASP A 472 21.60 12.21 7.93
N LEU A 473 21.35 11.25 8.83
CA LEU A 473 20.72 9.96 8.48
C LEU A 473 19.18 10.06 8.41
N LYS A 474 18.57 10.93 9.21
CA LYS A 474 17.09 11.06 9.32
C LYS A 474 16.36 11.17 7.96
N PRO A 475 16.81 11.96 6.97
CA PRO A 475 16.14 12.04 5.66
C PRO A 475 16.13 10.72 4.88
N HIS A 476 16.97 9.76 5.27
CA HIS A 476 17.09 8.46 4.64
C HIS A 476 16.31 7.37 5.37
N ILE A 477 15.61 7.71 6.45
CA ILE A 477 14.76 6.78 7.19
C ILE A 477 13.29 7.07 6.87
N GLY A 478 12.52 6.02 6.56
CA GLY A 478 11.10 6.09 6.28
C GLY A 478 10.39 4.78 6.62
N ASP A 479 9.09 4.70 6.30
CA ASP A 479 8.25 3.51 6.48
C ASP A 479 8.41 2.90 7.89
N VAL A 480 8.26 3.77 8.89
CA VAL A 480 8.44 3.42 10.30
C VAL A 480 7.12 2.90 10.84
N ASP A 481 7.06 1.60 11.07
CA ASP A 481 5.91 0.91 11.64
C ASP A 481 6.25 0.32 13.01
N ALA A 482 5.23 0.14 13.84
CA ALA A 482 5.38 -0.38 15.19
C ALA A 482 4.44 -1.56 15.46
N ALA A 483 4.90 -2.55 16.22
CA ALA A 483 4.12 -3.74 16.56
C ALA A 483 4.34 -4.16 18.01
N ALA A 484 3.39 -4.92 18.57
CA ALA A 484 3.48 -5.44 19.93
C ALA A 484 2.85 -6.83 20.02
N VAL A 485 3.47 -7.72 20.80
CA VAL A 485 3.02 -9.10 21.02
C VAL A 485 3.05 -9.41 22.52
N PRO A 486 1.88 -9.48 23.21
CA PRO A 486 1.82 -9.87 24.61
C PRO A 486 2.06 -11.38 24.81
N CYS A 487 2.92 -11.74 25.77
CA CYS A 487 3.22 -13.12 26.18
C CYS A 487 2.88 -13.42 27.65
N GLY A 488 2.33 -12.44 28.37
CA GLY A 488 1.93 -12.59 29.77
C GLY A 488 0.76 -13.57 29.97
N PHE A 489 0.07 -13.46 31.10
CA PHE A 489 -1.02 -14.37 31.45
C PHE A 489 -2.04 -14.50 30.29
N GLY A 490 -2.28 -15.73 29.83
CA GLY A 490 -3.19 -16.03 28.71
C GLY A 490 -2.78 -15.44 27.35
N ARG A 491 -1.53 -14.99 27.16
CA ARG A 491 -1.07 -14.23 25.98
C ARG A 491 -1.83 -12.91 25.75
N ALA A 492 -2.44 -12.36 26.81
CA ALA A 492 -3.26 -11.15 26.74
C ALA A 492 -2.70 -9.98 27.57
N ILE A 493 -1.73 -10.25 28.46
CA ILE A 493 -1.14 -9.22 29.33
C ILE A 493 0.27 -8.89 28.86
N GLY A 494 0.57 -7.59 28.76
CA GLY A 494 1.84 -7.05 28.27
C GLY A 494 3.00 -7.03 29.27
N ASN A 495 2.92 -7.71 30.42
CA ASN A 495 4.02 -7.73 31.41
C ASN A 495 5.23 -8.58 30.96
N LYS A 496 5.02 -9.38 29.92
CA LYS A 496 5.98 -10.18 29.17
C LYS A 496 5.56 -10.14 27.71
N GLY A 497 6.50 -10.23 26.78
CA GLY A 497 6.19 -10.10 25.35
C GLY A 497 7.32 -9.47 24.56
N GLY A 498 6.95 -8.89 23.42
CA GLY A 498 7.84 -8.12 22.56
C GLY A 498 7.18 -6.87 22.00
N VAL A 499 7.95 -5.79 21.85
CA VAL A 499 7.58 -4.58 21.10
C VAL A 499 8.60 -4.36 20.00
N GLY A 500 8.14 -4.04 18.80
CA GLY A 500 8.98 -3.95 17.62
C GLY A 500 8.86 -2.61 16.90
N LEU A 501 9.95 -2.21 16.26
CA LEU A 501 9.98 -1.15 15.23
C LEU A 501 10.51 -1.75 13.94
N LYS A 502 9.76 -1.57 12.84
CA LYS A 502 10.20 -1.80 11.47
C LYS A 502 10.47 -0.43 10.86
N MET A 503 11.60 -0.27 10.19
CA MET A 503 11.90 0.96 9.44
C MET A 503 12.68 0.64 8.18
N ARG A 504 12.49 1.46 7.15
CA ARG A 504 13.35 1.48 5.99
C ARG A 504 14.49 2.46 6.22
N VAL A 505 15.73 1.96 6.20
CA VAL A 505 16.94 2.80 6.18
C VAL A 505 17.53 2.73 4.77
N TYR A 506 17.59 3.86 4.08
CA TYR A 506 17.76 3.94 2.63
C TYR A 506 16.71 3.11 1.88
N ASP A 507 17.08 1.98 1.30
CA ASP A 507 16.21 1.04 0.58
C ASP A 507 16.17 -0.35 1.24
N ARG A 508 16.57 -0.45 2.52
CA ARG A 508 16.66 -1.70 3.28
C ARG A 508 15.76 -1.72 4.50
N ARG A 509 15.07 -2.84 4.69
CA ARG A 509 14.12 -3.08 5.79
C ARG A 509 14.87 -3.61 7.00
N ILE A 510 14.86 -2.85 8.08
CA ILE A 510 15.50 -3.21 9.35
C ILE A 510 14.44 -3.27 10.45
N CYS A 511 14.42 -4.37 11.19
CA CYS A 511 13.52 -4.57 12.32
C CYS A 511 14.29 -4.64 13.64
N PHE A 512 13.77 -3.99 14.68
CA PHE A 512 14.26 -4.07 16.04
C PHE A 512 13.13 -4.58 16.93
N VAL A 513 13.40 -5.58 17.77
CA VAL A 513 12.40 -6.18 18.66
C VAL A 513 12.96 -6.18 20.08
N ASN A 514 12.34 -5.41 20.97
CA ASN A 514 12.64 -5.42 22.39
C ASN A 514 11.75 -6.45 23.10
N ASN A 515 12.34 -7.31 23.93
CA ASN A 515 11.66 -8.46 24.52
C ASN A 515 11.82 -8.51 26.04
N HIS A 516 10.81 -9.10 26.68
CA HIS A 516 10.86 -9.48 28.08
C HIS A 516 10.24 -10.88 28.23
N PHE A 517 11.09 -11.91 28.30
CA PHE A 517 10.64 -13.31 28.37
C PHE A 517 10.40 -13.80 29.79
N ALA A 518 9.76 -14.97 29.91
CA ALA A 518 9.46 -15.60 31.20
C ALA A 518 10.68 -15.71 32.15
N ALA A 519 10.48 -15.25 33.38
CA ALA A 519 11.46 -15.29 34.45
C ALA A 519 11.57 -16.68 35.11
N HIS A 520 12.53 -16.80 36.05
CA HIS A 520 12.90 -18.00 36.82
C HIS A 520 13.80 -18.99 36.07
N LEU A 521 14.67 -19.67 36.83
CA LEU A 521 15.74 -20.53 36.32
C LEU A 521 15.19 -21.70 35.49
N GLU A 522 14.08 -22.28 35.94
CA GLU A 522 13.48 -23.51 35.44
C GLU A 522 12.68 -23.31 34.14
N ASN A 523 12.29 -22.08 33.81
CA ASN A 523 11.33 -21.77 32.75
C ASN A 523 11.94 -21.63 31.35
N VAL A 524 12.96 -22.43 31.02
CA VAL A 524 13.66 -22.37 29.71
C VAL A 524 12.69 -22.62 28.56
N THR A 525 11.91 -23.70 28.62
CA THR A 525 10.92 -24.06 27.60
C THR A 525 9.90 -22.93 27.38
N ARG A 526 9.53 -22.21 28.44
CA ARG A 526 8.61 -21.08 28.31
C ARG A 526 9.26 -19.89 27.60
N ARG A 527 10.53 -19.58 27.87
CA ARG A 527 11.28 -18.54 27.13
C ARG A 527 11.39 -18.88 25.65
N ASN A 528 11.67 -20.14 25.32
CA ASN A 528 11.69 -20.60 23.93
C ASN A 528 10.33 -20.41 23.25
N ALA A 529 9.24 -20.73 23.95
CA ALA A 529 7.88 -20.57 23.46
C ALA A 529 7.43 -19.09 23.37
N ASP A 530 7.95 -18.20 24.22
CA ASP A 530 7.74 -16.76 24.11
C ASP A 530 8.44 -16.23 22.84
N PHE A 531 9.69 -16.64 22.58
CA PHE A 531 10.41 -16.30 21.34
C PHE A 531 9.67 -16.78 20.09
N ASP A 532 9.31 -18.06 20.00
CA ASP A 532 8.63 -18.62 18.82
C ASP A 532 7.29 -17.90 18.55
N HIS A 533 6.54 -17.58 19.62
CA HIS A 533 5.31 -16.82 19.48
C HIS A 533 5.56 -15.42 18.91
N ILE A 534 6.49 -14.66 19.50
CA ILE A 534 6.81 -13.30 19.04
C ILE A 534 7.31 -13.32 17.59
N TYR A 535 8.19 -14.26 17.25
CA TYR A 535 8.74 -14.38 15.90
C TYR A 535 7.66 -14.63 14.85
N ARG A 536 6.66 -15.46 15.16
CA ARG A 536 5.57 -15.83 14.24
C ARG A 536 4.45 -14.79 14.15
N THR A 537 4.14 -14.09 15.24
CA THR A 537 2.92 -13.26 15.33
C THR A 537 3.18 -11.76 15.26
N MET A 538 4.45 -11.31 15.29
CA MET A 538 4.78 -9.90 15.12
C MET A 538 4.43 -9.44 13.71
N ASN A 539 3.50 -8.50 13.61
CA ASN A 539 2.97 -7.98 12.35
C ASN A 539 2.85 -6.45 12.43
N PHE A 540 3.46 -5.77 11.46
CA PHE A 540 3.55 -4.31 11.38
C PHE A 540 2.50 -3.69 10.44
N ASN A 541 1.72 -4.51 9.71
CA ASN A 541 0.73 -4.07 8.73
C ASN A 541 -0.68 -3.86 9.30
N LYS A 542 -0.88 -4.07 10.61
CA LYS A 542 -2.17 -3.74 11.25
C LYS A 542 -2.30 -2.22 11.34
N SER A 543 -3.17 -1.63 10.53
CA SER A 543 -3.59 -0.24 10.70
C SER A 543 -4.09 -0.04 12.13
N HIS A 544 -3.54 0.95 12.82
CA HIS A 544 -3.95 1.31 14.18
C HIS A 544 -5.44 1.70 14.15
N GLY A 545 -6.33 0.75 14.44
CA GLY A 545 -7.78 0.98 14.42
C GLY A 545 -8.72 -0.23 14.26
N SER A 546 -8.26 -1.47 14.08
CA SER A 546 -9.18 -2.63 13.98
C SER A 546 -8.73 -3.82 14.85
N ALA A 547 -9.25 -3.84 16.08
CA ALA A 547 -9.18 -5.01 16.96
C ALA A 547 -10.30 -6.00 16.59
N ALA A 548 -10.02 -6.94 15.70
CA ALA A 548 -10.79 -8.19 15.61
C ALA A 548 -10.03 -9.28 16.36
N SER A 549 -10.72 -9.88 17.33
CA SER A 549 -10.24 -10.87 18.29
C SER A 549 -9.82 -12.17 17.60
N ASP A 550 -8.55 -12.57 17.75
CA ASP A 550 -8.10 -13.95 17.51
C ASP A 550 -8.57 -14.85 18.66
N THR A 551 -9.81 -15.29 18.59
CA THR A 551 -10.28 -16.52 19.24
C THR A 551 -11.00 -17.39 18.23
N SER A 552 -10.24 -18.02 17.34
CA SER A 552 -10.63 -19.34 16.84
C SER A 552 -9.39 -20.16 16.54
N VAL A 553 -9.29 -21.29 17.22
CA VAL A 553 -8.44 -22.41 16.83
C VAL A 553 -8.83 -22.75 15.38
N GLN A 554 -7.90 -22.59 14.44
CA GLN A 554 -8.07 -23.10 13.09
C GLN A 554 -8.16 -24.62 13.15
N LEU A 555 -9.39 -25.13 13.18
CA LEU A 555 -9.69 -26.52 12.87
C LEU A 555 -10.63 -26.52 11.66
N HIS A 556 -10.21 -27.25 10.62
CA HIS A 556 -10.82 -27.48 9.31
C HIS A 556 -10.51 -26.46 8.20
N LYS A 557 -9.35 -26.62 7.55
CA LYS A 557 -9.21 -26.40 6.10
C LYS A 557 -9.32 -27.75 5.40
N ALA A 558 -10.27 -27.84 4.47
CA ALA A 558 -10.48 -28.99 3.60
C ALA A 558 -9.24 -29.22 2.73
N VAL A 559 -8.84 -30.49 2.62
CA VAL A 559 -7.78 -30.96 1.74
C VAL A 559 -8.26 -30.81 0.31
N ASN A 560 -7.73 -29.84 -0.43
CA ASN A 560 -7.76 -29.88 -1.89
C ASN A 560 -6.63 -30.80 -2.35
N ALA A 561 -7.02 -31.95 -2.90
CA ALA A 561 -6.13 -32.86 -3.59
C ALA A 561 -5.69 -32.22 -4.92
N ASN A 562 -4.61 -31.45 -4.89
CA ASN A 562 -3.69 -31.23 -6.02
C ASN A 562 -2.39 -30.63 -5.45
N GLY A 563 -1.29 -31.35 -5.64
CA GLY A 563 -0.02 -31.19 -4.94
C GLY A 563 0.82 -29.95 -5.26
N ASN A 564 0.24 -28.76 -5.16
CA ASN A 564 1.00 -27.52 -4.98
C ASN A 564 0.69 -26.98 -3.59
N GLN A 565 1.61 -27.20 -2.64
CA GLN A 565 1.50 -26.57 -1.32
C GLN A 565 1.49 -25.04 -1.50
N PRO A 566 0.51 -24.31 -0.94
CA PRO A 566 0.67 -22.88 -0.77
C PRO A 566 1.86 -22.68 0.18
N ASP A 567 2.77 -21.76 -0.17
CA ASP A 567 3.89 -21.34 0.66
C ASP A 567 3.42 -21.21 2.13
N GLU A 568 4.07 -21.91 3.05
CA GLU A 568 3.82 -21.71 4.48
C GLU A 568 3.95 -20.21 4.79
N ASP A 569 2.99 -19.65 5.54
CA ASP A 569 2.96 -18.24 5.96
C ASP A 569 4.29 -17.82 6.59
N ARG A 570 5.20 -17.29 5.77
CA ARG A 570 6.53 -16.83 6.21
C ARG A 570 6.33 -15.62 7.14
N PRO A 571 6.86 -15.64 8.38
CA PRO A 571 6.67 -14.52 9.30
C PRO A 571 7.27 -13.22 8.76
N GLU A 572 6.65 -12.06 9.03
CA GLU A 572 7.08 -10.77 8.49
C GLU A 572 8.53 -10.42 8.86
N LEU A 573 8.97 -10.79 10.08
CA LEU A 573 10.36 -10.62 10.52
C LEU A 573 11.37 -11.42 9.67
N ALA A 574 10.94 -12.48 8.99
CA ALA A 574 11.79 -13.26 8.10
C ALA A 574 12.02 -12.56 6.74
N GLU A 575 11.22 -11.55 6.38
CA GLU A 575 11.38 -10.78 5.15
C GLU A 575 12.29 -9.57 5.29
N ALA A 576 12.59 -9.15 6.52
CA ALA A 576 13.48 -8.03 6.79
C ALA A 576 14.92 -8.36 6.33
N ASP A 577 15.64 -7.35 5.83
CA ASP A 577 17.05 -7.51 5.43
C ASP A 577 17.96 -7.68 6.67
N MET A 578 17.56 -7.06 7.78
CA MET A 578 18.19 -7.21 9.10
C MET A 578 17.16 -7.21 10.23
N VAL A 579 17.35 -8.06 11.23
CA VAL A 579 16.54 -8.10 12.46
C VAL A 579 17.45 -8.10 13.67
N VAL A 580 17.15 -7.26 14.66
CA VAL A 580 17.85 -7.21 15.94
C VAL A 580 16.86 -7.48 17.07
N PHE A 581 17.05 -8.58 17.79
CA PHE A 581 16.37 -8.86 19.03
C PHE A 581 17.22 -8.32 20.19
N LEU A 582 16.61 -7.51 21.04
CA LEU A 582 17.22 -6.99 22.26
C LEU A 582 16.27 -7.19 23.43
N GLY A 583 16.76 -7.14 24.66
CA GLY A 583 15.90 -7.14 25.83
C GLY A 583 16.39 -7.97 27.01
N ASP A 584 15.51 -8.11 28.01
CA ASP A 584 15.66 -9.06 29.11
C ASP A 584 15.08 -10.42 28.67
N PHE A 585 15.95 -11.25 28.10
CA PHE A 585 15.57 -12.60 27.69
C PHE A 585 15.47 -13.57 28.86
N ASN A 586 15.88 -13.17 30.07
CA ASN A 586 15.75 -13.94 31.31
C ASN A 586 16.39 -15.34 31.34
N TYR A 587 17.24 -15.70 30.37
CA TYR A 587 18.06 -16.92 30.44
C TYR A 587 19.09 -16.81 31.56
N ARG A 588 19.36 -17.93 32.23
CA ARG A 588 20.15 -17.98 33.47
C ARG A 588 21.36 -18.91 33.32
N LEU A 589 22.21 -18.89 34.33
CA LEU A 589 23.26 -19.90 34.49
C LEU A 589 22.68 -21.17 35.13
N TYR A 590 22.95 -22.34 34.54
CA TYR A 590 22.49 -23.63 35.05
C TYR A 590 23.64 -24.46 35.64
N GLY A 591 23.32 -25.38 36.56
CA GLY A 591 24.30 -26.33 37.11
C GLY A 591 25.42 -25.68 37.93
N ILE A 592 25.13 -24.56 38.59
CA ILE A 592 26.06 -23.79 39.40
C ILE A 592 25.33 -23.21 40.62
N THR A 593 26.03 -23.09 41.75
CA THR A 593 25.54 -22.41 42.96
C THR A 593 25.82 -20.91 42.92
N TYR A 594 25.19 -20.15 43.83
CA TYR A 594 25.42 -18.71 43.94
C TYR A 594 26.88 -18.38 44.27
N ASP A 595 27.47 -19.10 45.24
CA ASP A 595 28.84 -18.82 45.70
C ASP A 595 29.87 -19.14 44.61
N GLU A 596 29.73 -20.28 43.90
CA GLU A 596 30.56 -20.60 42.74
C GLU A 596 30.45 -19.55 41.62
N ALA A 597 29.24 -19.06 41.33
CA ALA A 597 29.03 -18.01 40.34
C ALA A 597 29.78 -16.73 40.73
N ARG A 598 29.70 -16.34 42.00
CA ARG A 598 30.37 -15.14 42.54
C ARG A 598 31.88 -15.28 42.48
N ASP A 599 32.41 -16.44 42.84
CA ASP A 599 33.84 -16.74 42.80
C ASP A 599 34.36 -16.63 41.36
N MET A 600 33.68 -17.24 40.40
CA MET A 600 34.07 -17.19 38.99
C MET A 600 33.96 -15.78 38.39
N VAL A 601 32.94 -15.00 38.79
CA VAL A 601 32.85 -13.58 38.42
C VAL A 601 34.01 -12.78 39.00
N SER A 602 34.40 -13.02 40.25
CA SER A 602 35.51 -12.32 40.91
C SER A 602 36.86 -12.59 40.23
N GLN A 603 37.04 -13.82 39.75
CA GLN A 603 38.22 -14.26 38.99
C GLN A 603 38.17 -13.85 37.50
N ARG A 604 37.07 -13.22 37.05
CA ARG A 604 36.79 -12.89 35.65
C ARG A 604 36.83 -14.12 34.72
N SER A 605 36.52 -15.30 35.26
CA SER A 605 36.47 -16.58 34.56
C SER A 605 35.16 -16.73 33.77
N PHE A 606 34.91 -15.78 32.87
CA PHE A 606 33.65 -15.69 32.13
C PHE A 606 33.48 -16.80 31.09
N ASP A 607 34.55 -17.41 30.59
CA ASP A 607 34.48 -18.57 29.67
C ASP A 607 33.71 -19.72 30.29
N TRP A 608 34.03 -20.07 31.53
CA TRP A 608 33.40 -21.16 32.26
C TRP A 608 31.92 -20.88 32.57
N LEU A 609 31.58 -19.61 32.85
CA LEU A 609 30.19 -19.19 33.04
C LEU A 609 29.40 -19.25 31.72
N ARG A 610 30.01 -18.86 30.59
CA ARG A 610 29.36 -18.91 29.26
C ARG A 610 28.99 -20.33 28.82
N GLU A 611 29.74 -21.35 29.23
CA GLU A 611 29.39 -22.76 28.97
C GLU A 611 28.11 -23.20 29.69
N ARG A 612 27.75 -22.49 30.78
CA ARG A 612 26.55 -22.72 31.59
C ARG A 612 25.44 -21.72 31.30
N ASP A 613 25.56 -20.91 30.25
CA ASP A 613 24.51 -19.98 29.83
C ASP A 613 23.40 -20.72 29.05
N GLN A 614 22.17 -20.66 29.57
CA GLN A 614 21.03 -21.34 28.94
C GLN A 614 20.76 -20.82 27.52
N LEU A 615 20.86 -19.52 27.25
CA LEU A 615 20.58 -18.98 25.90
C LEU A 615 21.55 -19.57 24.88
N ARG A 616 22.85 -19.59 25.20
CA ARG A 616 23.87 -20.18 24.31
C ARG A 616 23.62 -21.67 24.07
N ALA A 617 23.20 -22.42 25.08
CA ALA A 617 22.87 -23.83 24.93
C ALA A 617 21.66 -24.02 23.99
N GLU A 618 20.59 -23.25 24.17
CA GLU A 618 19.37 -23.32 23.37
C GLU A 618 19.59 -22.85 21.92
N MET A 619 20.39 -21.80 21.70
CA MET A 619 20.79 -21.36 20.35
C MET A 619 21.64 -22.42 19.65
N LYS A 620 22.60 -23.04 20.35
CA LYS A 620 23.45 -24.11 19.80
C LYS A 620 22.64 -25.37 19.45
N ALA A 621 21.61 -25.67 20.23
CA ALA A 621 20.68 -26.76 19.96
C ALA A 621 19.69 -26.45 18.81
N GLY A 622 19.64 -25.20 18.34
CA GLY A 622 18.70 -24.77 17.29
C GLY A 622 17.27 -24.61 17.78
N ASN A 623 17.04 -24.43 19.08
CA ASN A 623 15.70 -24.29 19.67
C ASN A 623 15.16 -22.85 19.58
N VAL A 624 16.05 -21.86 19.53
CA VAL A 624 15.72 -20.42 19.47
C VAL A 624 16.72 -19.66 18.61
N PHE A 625 16.30 -18.52 18.07
CA PHE A 625 17.14 -17.58 17.30
C PHE A 625 17.97 -18.26 16.19
N GLN A 626 17.36 -19.18 15.44
CA GLN A 626 18.01 -19.94 14.38
C GLN A 626 18.60 -18.98 13.31
N GLY A 627 19.87 -19.20 12.95
CA GLY A 627 20.58 -18.36 11.98
C GLY A 627 20.97 -16.96 12.49
N MET A 628 20.68 -16.63 13.75
CA MET A 628 21.08 -15.35 14.35
C MET A 628 22.42 -15.47 15.09
N ARG A 629 23.07 -14.33 15.31
CA ARG A 629 24.39 -14.22 15.94
C ARG A 629 24.34 -13.28 17.12
N GLU A 630 25.25 -13.51 18.07
CA GLU A 630 25.45 -12.69 19.25
C GLU A 630 26.93 -12.27 19.34
N GLY A 631 27.18 -11.07 19.86
CA GLY A 631 28.54 -10.62 20.16
C GLY A 631 29.22 -11.47 21.22
N PHE A 632 30.55 -11.49 21.22
CA PHE A 632 31.29 -12.20 22.27
C PHE A 632 31.21 -11.43 23.59
N ILE A 633 30.52 -11.98 24.58
CA ILE A 633 30.32 -11.37 25.90
C ILE A 633 31.63 -11.30 26.67
N ARG A 634 32.16 -10.11 26.93
CA ARG A 634 33.38 -9.88 27.74
C ARG A 634 33.12 -9.25 29.10
N PHE A 635 31.86 -8.94 29.40
CA PHE A 635 31.41 -8.27 30.61
C PHE A 635 30.78 -9.26 31.60
N PRO A 636 30.78 -8.93 32.91
CA PRO A 636 30.20 -9.80 33.94
C PRO A 636 28.66 -9.89 33.82
N PRO A 637 28.02 -10.90 34.44
CA PRO A 637 26.56 -11.06 34.44
C PRO A 637 25.83 -9.79 34.89
N THR A 638 24.79 -9.38 34.17
CA THR A 638 24.11 -8.08 34.35
C THR A 638 23.01 -8.10 35.41
N TYR A 639 22.65 -9.29 35.90
CA TYR A 639 21.66 -9.54 36.94
C TYR A 639 22.25 -10.48 38.01
N LYS A 640 21.88 -10.44 39.30
CA LYS A 640 21.01 -9.47 40.00
C LYS A 640 21.87 -8.62 40.94
N PHE A 641 21.71 -7.30 40.86
CA PHE A 641 22.40 -6.35 41.72
C PHE A 641 21.49 -5.78 42.81
N GLN A 642 22.09 -5.36 43.92
CA GLN A 642 21.50 -4.41 44.84
C GLN A 642 21.61 -3.01 44.23
N ARG A 643 20.51 -2.26 44.30
CA ARG A 643 20.44 -0.90 43.76
C ARG A 643 21.36 0.04 44.54
N HIS A 644 21.90 1.02 43.84
CA HIS A 644 22.81 2.05 44.38
C HIS A 644 24.11 1.51 45.01
N GLN A 645 24.42 0.23 44.82
CA GLN A 645 25.69 -0.35 45.24
C GLN A 645 26.63 -0.48 44.03
N PRO A 646 27.78 0.22 44.02
CA PRO A 646 28.70 0.17 42.90
C PRO A 646 29.54 -1.10 42.87
N GLY A 647 30.01 -1.46 41.68
CA GLY A 647 30.98 -2.53 41.46
C GLY A 647 30.45 -3.95 41.69
N LEU A 648 31.35 -4.93 41.59
CA LEU A 648 31.03 -6.36 41.70
C LEU A 648 30.70 -6.80 43.15
N ALA A 649 30.86 -5.93 44.14
CA ALA A 649 30.35 -6.17 45.49
C ALA A 649 28.81 -6.06 45.53
N GLY A 650 28.21 -5.42 44.52
CA GLY A 650 26.78 -5.17 44.44
C GLY A 650 25.91 -6.35 44.04
N TYR A 651 26.43 -7.56 43.81
CA TYR A 651 25.54 -8.70 43.54
C TYR A 651 24.72 -9.08 44.77
N ASP A 652 23.50 -9.56 44.52
CA ASP A 652 22.47 -9.85 45.53
C ASP A 652 22.98 -10.70 46.71
N SER A 653 23.34 -10.04 47.82
CA SER A 653 23.65 -10.68 49.10
C SER A 653 22.43 -10.82 50.02
N GLY A 654 21.22 -10.61 49.51
CA GLY A 654 19.98 -10.72 50.28
C GLY A 654 19.57 -12.17 50.53
N GLU A 655 18.44 -12.38 51.22
CA GLU A 655 17.96 -13.71 51.63
C GLU A 655 17.72 -14.68 50.45
N LYS A 656 17.40 -14.16 49.26
CA LYS A 656 17.08 -14.96 48.06
C LYS A 656 18.32 -15.40 47.27
N LYS A 657 19.50 -14.81 47.52
CA LYS A 657 20.80 -15.07 46.86
C LYS A 657 20.65 -15.49 45.40
N ARG A 658 20.12 -14.61 44.54
CA ARG A 658 19.89 -14.95 43.13
C ARG A 658 21.23 -15.13 42.40
N ILE A 659 21.41 -16.28 41.75
CA ILE A 659 22.60 -16.59 40.95
C ILE A 659 22.78 -15.51 39.86
N PRO A 660 23.97 -14.90 39.74
CA PRO A 660 24.28 -13.98 38.67
C PRO A 660 23.97 -14.56 37.27
N ALA A 661 23.37 -13.78 36.37
CA ALA A 661 23.01 -14.21 35.02
C ALA A 661 23.13 -13.08 33.96
N TRP A 662 23.40 -13.46 32.72
CA TRP A 662 23.30 -12.58 31.54
C TRP A 662 21.87 -12.62 31.00
N CYS A 663 20.97 -11.93 31.71
CA CYS A 663 19.57 -11.80 31.32
C CYS A 663 19.39 -10.85 30.13
N ASP A 664 20.18 -9.78 30.08
CA ASP A 664 20.05 -8.67 29.13
C ASP A 664 20.94 -8.91 27.90
N ARG A 665 20.33 -9.12 26.73
CA ARG A 665 21.02 -9.66 25.53
C ARG A 665 20.65 -8.93 24.25
N ILE A 666 21.54 -9.00 23.26
CA ILE A 666 21.34 -8.42 21.92
C ILE A 666 21.81 -9.43 20.87
N VAL A 667 20.88 -9.91 20.06
CA VAL A 667 21.07 -10.95 19.05
C VAL A 667 20.56 -10.43 17.71
N TYR A 668 21.22 -10.77 16.60
CA TYR A 668 20.86 -10.21 15.30
C TYR A 668 21.00 -11.20 14.14
N ARG A 669 20.24 -10.94 13.07
CA ARG A 669 20.38 -11.55 11.74
C ARG A 669 20.54 -10.42 10.73
N ASP A 670 21.45 -10.57 9.78
CA ASP A 670 21.55 -9.71 8.59
C ASP A 670 21.31 -10.54 7.32
N SER A 671 21.63 -10.00 6.15
CA SER A 671 21.40 -10.69 4.88
C SER A 671 22.48 -11.73 4.54
N ARG A 672 23.54 -11.85 5.35
CA ARG A 672 24.64 -12.78 5.04
C ARG A 672 24.18 -14.22 5.19
N SER A 673 24.49 -15.02 4.16
CA SER A 673 24.48 -16.48 4.22
C SER A 673 25.87 -17.01 4.56
N GLU A 674 25.98 -18.31 4.82
CA GLU A 674 27.28 -18.95 5.07
C GLU A 674 28.26 -18.84 3.88
N THR A 675 27.73 -18.67 2.66
CA THR A 675 28.50 -18.64 1.41
C THR A 675 28.88 -17.23 0.94
N ILE A 676 28.12 -16.20 1.32
CA ILE A 676 28.32 -14.82 0.85
C ILE A 676 28.65 -13.92 2.04
N ARG A 677 29.85 -13.33 2.01
CA ARG A 677 30.37 -12.49 3.11
C ARG A 677 30.38 -11.00 2.79
N GLU A 678 30.38 -10.63 1.52
CA GLU A 678 30.49 -9.24 1.06
C GLU A 678 29.11 -8.63 0.79
N CYS A 679 29.00 -7.32 1.00
CA CYS A 679 27.78 -6.58 0.78
C CYS A 679 27.56 -6.33 -0.72
N SER A 680 26.38 -6.69 -1.22
CA SER A 680 25.99 -6.58 -2.64
C SER A 680 24.46 -6.45 -2.75
N LEU A 681 23.87 -6.24 -3.93
CA LEU A 681 22.41 -6.17 -4.01
C LEU A 681 21.72 -7.50 -3.70
N VAL A 682 22.44 -8.63 -3.81
CA VAL A 682 21.96 -9.98 -3.44
C VAL A 682 22.16 -10.25 -1.94
N CYS A 683 23.16 -9.63 -1.31
CA CYS A 683 23.39 -9.66 0.13
C CYS A 683 23.37 -8.22 0.68
N PRO A 684 22.19 -7.59 0.75
CA PRO A 684 22.08 -6.14 0.85
C PRO A 684 22.49 -5.53 2.18
N VAL A 685 22.48 -6.30 3.25
CA VAL A 685 22.83 -5.82 4.59
C VAL A 685 23.85 -6.75 5.24
N VAL A 686 25.00 -6.19 5.61
CA VAL A 686 26.10 -6.88 6.29
C VAL A 686 26.46 -6.12 7.55
N ALA A 687 26.30 -6.74 8.72
CA ALA A 687 26.51 -6.08 10.01
C ALA A 687 27.65 -6.70 10.84
N ALA A 688 28.61 -5.90 11.26
CA ALA A 688 29.68 -6.28 12.17
C ALA A 688 29.50 -5.62 13.53
N ILE A 689 29.66 -6.38 14.61
CA ILE A 689 29.67 -5.82 15.97
C ILE A 689 31.03 -5.19 16.22
N THR A 690 31.05 -3.90 16.57
CA THR A 690 32.27 -3.15 16.92
C THR A 690 32.50 -3.08 18.43
N SER A 691 31.42 -3.05 19.23
CA SER A 691 31.47 -3.12 20.68
C SER A 691 30.23 -3.86 21.22
N TYR A 692 30.42 -4.64 22.30
CA TYR A 692 29.33 -5.28 23.04
C TYR A 692 29.66 -5.29 24.54
N GLU A 693 29.03 -4.38 25.28
CA GLU A 693 29.45 -3.98 26.63
C GLU A 693 28.26 -3.79 27.57
N ALA A 694 28.49 -4.01 28.87
CA ALA A 694 27.55 -3.66 29.92
C ALA A 694 28.06 -2.43 30.70
N CYS A 695 27.18 -1.48 30.97
CA CYS A 695 27.50 -0.28 31.72
C CYS A 695 27.44 -0.57 33.23
N MET A 696 28.56 -1.08 33.77
CA MET A 696 28.62 -1.57 35.15
C MET A 696 28.54 -0.47 36.22
N ASP A 697 28.83 0.78 35.85
CA ASP A 697 28.82 1.94 36.74
C ASP A 697 27.39 2.45 37.02
N VAL A 698 26.40 2.03 36.23
CA VAL A 698 25.00 2.39 36.42
C VAL A 698 24.37 1.52 37.51
N THR A 699 23.75 2.15 38.51
CA THR A 699 23.29 1.47 39.73
C THR A 699 21.80 1.67 40.05
N ASP A 700 21.04 2.36 39.21
CA ASP A 700 19.63 2.69 39.47
C ASP A 700 18.70 1.46 39.50
N SER A 701 19.09 0.39 38.79
CA SER A 701 18.35 -0.86 38.68
C SER A 701 19.12 -2.04 39.28
N ASP A 702 18.41 -3.13 39.56
CA ASP A 702 19.00 -4.44 39.85
C ASP A 702 19.55 -5.14 38.61
N HIS A 703 19.36 -4.54 37.43
CA HIS A 703 20.03 -4.88 36.17
C HIS A 703 21.02 -3.80 35.72
N LYS A 704 22.01 -4.19 34.93
CA LYS A 704 22.94 -3.29 34.25
C LYS A 704 22.54 -3.06 32.79
N PRO A 705 22.55 -1.82 32.29
CA PRO A 705 22.30 -1.55 30.87
C PRO A 705 23.35 -2.24 29.99
N VAL A 706 22.94 -2.69 28.81
CA VAL A 706 23.81 -3.33 27.82
C VAL A 706 23.74 -2.56 26.50
N ASN A 707 24.91 -2.33 25.89
CA ASN A 707 25.06 -1.69 24.59
C ASN A 707 25.72 -2.63 23.59
N CYS A 708 25.23 -2.62 22.36
CA CYS A 708 25.87 -3.24 21.21
C CYS A 708 25.94 -2.21 20.08
N THR A 709 27.16 -1.93 19.61
CA THR A 709 27.38 -1.06 18.46
C THR A 709 27.63 -1.91 17.22
N PHE A 710 26.88 -1.63 16.15
CA PHE A 710 27.01 -2.26 14.85
C PHE A 710 27.62 -1.28 13.85
N SER A 711 28.54 -1.75 13.01
CA SER A 711 28.83 -1.15 11.72
C SER A 711 28.11 -1.96 10.64
N VAL A 712 27.26 -1.31 9.87
CA VAL A 712 26.34 -1.95 8.92
C VAL A 712 26.58 -1.40 7.53
N ASP A 713 27.01 -2.28 6.62
CA ASP A 713 27.11 -1.99 5.20
C ASP A 713 25.76 -2.26 4.53
N LEU A 714 25.25 -1.25 3.82
CA LEU A 714 23.98 -1.27 3.11
C LEU A 714 24.24 -1.07 1.62
N ALA A 715 24.11 -2.13 0.83
CA ALA A 715 24.15 -2.02 -0.62
C ALA A 715 22.81 -1.49 -1.11
N ARG A 716 22.82 -0.52 -2.02
CA ARG A 716 21.64 0.11 -2.61
C ARG A 716 21.83 0.37 -4.10
N VAL A 717 20.71 0.49 -4.83
CA VAL A 717 20.73 0.82 -6.25
C VAL A 717 20.88 2.33 -6.44
N ASN A 718 21.84 2.75 -7.25
CA ASN A 718 21.87 4.08 -7.83
C ASN A 718 20.97 4.12 -9.08
N GLU A 719 19.73 4.53 -8.89
CA GLU A 719 18.71 4.52 -9.95
C GLU A 719 19.06 5.39 -11.15
N LEU A 720 19.83 6.47 -10.96
CA LEU A 720 20.28 7.32 -12.07
C LEU A 720 21.25 6.56 -12.97
N ILE A 721 22.28 5.94 -12.40
CA ILE A 721 23.27 5.16 -13.16
C ILE A 721 22.61 3.94 -13.78
N ARG A 722 21.77 3.22 -13.02
CA ARG A 722 21.02 2.06 -13.54
C ARG A 722 20.17 2.44 -14.75
N ARG A 723 19.50 3.60 -14.73
CA ARG A 723 18.72 4.11 -15.87
C ARG A 723 19.60 4.45 -17.07
N GLN A 724 20.78 5.02 -16.84
CA GLN A 724 21.75 5.29 -17.92
C GLN A 724 22.24 3.99 -18.56
N GLU A 725 22.58 2.98 -17.75
CA GLU A 725 22.99 1.67 -18.25
C GLU A 725 21.86 0.96 -19.00
N TYR A 726 20.62 1.07 -18.51
CA TYR A 726 19.44 0.58 -19.22
C TYR A 726 19.30 1.19 -20.62
N GLY A 727 19.45 2.52 -20.74
CA GLY A 727 19.41 3.22 -22.03
C GLY A 727 20.52 2.74 -22.98
N LYS A 728 21.76 2.63 -22.48
CA LYS A 728 22.89 2.10 -23.27
C LYS A 728 22.65 0.68 -23.77
N ILE A 729 22.02 -0.18 -22.96
CA ILE A 729 21.70 -1.57 -23.37
C ILE A 729 20.69 -1.56 -24.52
N ILE A 730 19.64 -0.74 -24.43
CA ILE A 730 18.64 -0.61 -25.49
C ILE A 730 19.30 -0.16 -26.80
N GLU A 731 20.17 0.85 -26.74
CA GLU A 731 20.82 1.42 -27.94
C GLU A 731 21.88 0.49 -28.58
N SER A 732 22.57 -0.32 -27.78
CA SER A 732 23.72 -1.10 -28.26
C SER A 732 23.41 -2.57 -28.58
N ASN A 733 22.30 -3.12 -28.09
CA ASN A 733 22.00 -4.54 -28.25
C ASN A 733 21.18 -4.80 -29.52
N GLU A 734 21.84 -5.35 -30.55
CA GLU A 734 21.21 -5.65 -31.84
C GLU A 734 20.01 -6.59 -31.73
N LYS A 735 20.04 -7.59 -30.83
CA LYS A 735 18.92 -8.52 -30.64
C LYS A 735 17.67 -7.82 -30.09
N LEU A 736 17.86 -6.89 -29.14
CA LEU A 736 16.76 -6.06 -28.63
C LEU A 736 16.17 -5.20 -29.75
N HIS A 737 17.03 -4.59 -30.57
CA HIS A 737 16.61 -3.80 -31.72
C HIS A 737 15.81 -4.63 -32.74
N CYS A 738 16.27 -5.85 -33.07
CA CYS A 738 15.54 -6.75 -33.97
C CYS A 738 14.17 -7.14 -33.40
N LEU A 739 14.09 -7.53 -32.13
CA LEU A 739 12.82 -7.90 -31.48
C LEU A 739 11.83 -6.72 -31.43
N LEU A 740 12.32 -5.51 -31.16
CA LEU A 740 11.52 -4.30 -31.21
C LEU A 740 11.03 -4.03 -32.64
N GLN A 741 11.89 -4.15 -33.65
CA GLN A 741 11.50 -4.01 -35.07
C GLN A 741 10.45 -5.04 -35.50
N GLU A 742 10.60 -6.30 -35.09
CA GLU A 742 9.61 -7.36 -35.35
C GLU A 742 8.25 -7.04 -34.72
N SER A 743 8.22 -6.35 -33.58
CA SER A 743 6.98 -5.92 -32.93
C SER A 743 6.21 -4.85 -33.72
N HIS A 744 6.86 -4.17 -34.68
CA HIS A 744 6.24 -3.20 -35.57
C HIS A 744 5.66 -3.81 -36.85
N HIS A 745 5.76 -5.12 -37.05
CA HIS A 745 5.25 -5.77 -38.25
C HIS A 745 3.73 -6.03 -38.15
N VAL A 746 2.98 -5.44 -39.09
CA VAL A 746 1.56 -5.74 -39.26
C VAL A 746 1.44 -7.12 -39.94
N PRO A 747 0.64 -8.06 -39.40
CA PRO A 747 0.41 -9.35 -40.05
C PRO A 747 -0.09 -9.18 -41.49
N ASP A 748 0.29 -10.09 -42.40
CA ASP A 748 -0.14 -10.03 -43.80
C ASP A 748 -1.66 -9.89 -43.89
N THR A 749 -2.12 -8.71 -44.32
CA THR A 749 -3.53 -8.32 -44.32
C THR A 749 -3.87 -7.74 -45.68
N ILE A 750 -4.91 -8.30 -46.30
CA ILE A 750 -5.47 -7.81 -47.56
C ILE A 750 -6.76 -7.03 -47.24
N ILE A 751 -6.84 -5.80 -47.72
CA ILE A 751 -8.04 -4.96 -47.65
C ILE A 751 -8.60 -4.83 -49.07
N SER A 752 -9.90 -5.09 -49.27
CA SER A 752 -10.52 -5.05 -50.61
C SER A 752 -10.55 -3.66 -51.24
N THR A 753 -10.75 -2.61 -50.43
CA THR A 753 -10.69 -1.21 -50.86
C THR A 753 -10.44 -0.29 -49.65
N ASN A 754 -9.73 0.81 -49.86
CA ASN A 754 -9.55 1.86 -48.86
C ASN A 754 -10.57 3.00 -49.00
N ASN A 755 -11.29 3.05 -50.13
CA ASN A 755 -12.31 4.06 -50.42
C ASN A 755 -13.63 3.37 -50.75
N ILE A 756 -14.69 3.78 -50.06
CA ILE A 756 -16.06 3.31 -50.32
C ILE A 756 -16.79 4.43 -51.05
N ILE A 757 -17.17 4.18 -52.30
CA ILE A 757 -18.00 5.07 -53.10
C ILE A 757 -19.37 4.42 -53.18
N LEU A 758 -20.38 5.10 -52.65
CA LEU A 758 -21.77 4.64 -52.72
C LEU A 758 -22.49 5.44 -53.81
N GLU A 759 -22.93 4.76 -54.86
CA GLU A 759 -23.82 5.30 -55.88
C GLU A 759 -25.17 4.55 -55.77
N ASN A 760 -26.28 5.26 -55.54
CA ASN A 760 -27.67 4.74 -55.60
C ASN A 760 -28.01 3.50 -54.74
N GLU A 761 -28.11 3.62 -53.41
CA GLU A 761 -28.54 2.54 -52.47
C GLU A 761 -27.78 1.19 -52.60
N GLU A 762 -26.68 1.15 -53.35
CA GLU A 762 -25.90 -0.08 -53.54
C GLU A 762 -25.15 -0.47 -52.26
N THR A 763 -25.19 -1.76 -51.94
CA THR A 763 -24.42 -2.32 -50.82
C THR A 763 -22.98 -2.60 -51.28
N VAL A 764 -22.01 -1.94 -50.65
CA VAL A 764 -20.57 -2.20 -50.88
C VAL A 764 -20.02 -3.04 -49.73
N VAL A 765 -19.32 -4.14 -50.07
CA VAL A 765 -18.70 -5.02 -49.07
C VAL A 765 -17.22 -4.67 -48.90
N LEU A 766 -16.86 -4.17 -47.72
CA LEU A 766 -15.47 -4.08 -47.28
C LEU A 766 -15.03 -5.43 -46.71
N ARG A 767 -14.01 -6.05 -47.32
CA ARG A 767 -13.43 -7.31 -46.82
C ARG A 767 -12.01 -7.04 -46.34
N ILE A 768 -11.76 -7.36 -45.07
CA ILE A 768 -10.43 -7.41 -44.47
C ILE A 768 -10.09 -8.86 -44.22
N THR A 769 -9.01 -9.35 -44.83
CA THR A 769 -8.55 -10.74 -44.68
C THR A 769 -7.19 -10.73 -44.00
N ASN A 770 -7.10 -11.33 -42.81
CA ASN A 770 -5.82 -11.65 -42.18
C ASN A 770 -5.32 -12.99 -42.73
N ASN A 771 -4.26 -12.97 -43.52
CA ASN A 771 -3.66 -14.18 -44.08
C ASN A 771 -2.73 -14.90 -43.08
N CYS A 772 -2.47 -14.29 -41.92
CA CYS A 772 -1.63 -14.89 -40.90
C CYS A 772 -2.40 -15.99 -40.14
N GLY A 773 -2.05 -17.26 -40.40
CA GLY A 773 -2.66 -18.40 -39.72
C GLY A 773 -2.30 -18.56 -38.24
N SER A 774 -1.29 -17.83 -37.75
CA SER A 774 -0.77 -17.98 -36.38
C SER A 774 -1.03 -16.79 -35.46
N LYS A 775 -1.38 -15.61 -35.98
CA LYS A 775 -1.58 -14.40 -35.17
C LYS A 775 -2.99 -13.84 -35.41
N LYS A 776 -3.72 -13.61 -34.33
CA LYS A 776 -4.98 -12.84 -34.38
C LYS A 776 -4.64 -11.36 -34.63
N SER A 777 -5.40 -10.73 -35.51
CA SER A 777 -5.32 -9.29 -35.79
C SER A 777 -6.64 -8.66 -35.41
N ALA A 778 -6.58 -7.45 -34.86
CA ALA A 778 -7.75 -6.64 -34.62
C ALA A 778 -7.62 -5.35 -35.42
N PHE A 779 -8.75 -4.89 -35.96
CA PHE A 779 -8.80 -3.76 -36.87
C PHE A 779 -9.70 -2.71 -36.27
N GLU A 780 -9.23 -1.46 -36.31
CA GLU A 780 -10.00 -0.28 -35.95
C GLU A 780 -10.29 0.48 -37.25
N ILE A 781 -11.56 0.80 -37.48
CA ILE A 781 -11.98 1.54 -38.68
C ILE A 781 -12.20 2.99 -38.27
N LEU A 782 -11.37 3.89 -38.80
CA LEU A 782 -11.44 5.32 -38.55
C LEU A 782 -12.00 6.02 -39.79
N CYS A 783 -13.01 6.87 -39.59
CA CYS A 783 -13.54 7.71 -40.66
C CYS A 783 -12.81 9.06 -40.64
N GLU A 784 -11.92 9.32 -41.60
CA GLU A 784 -11.16 10.58 -41.67
C GLU A 784 -11.93 11.71 -42.38
N GLY A 785 -13.02 11.40 -43.10
CA GLY A 785 -13.84 12.40 -43.78
C GLY A 785 -14.94 11.79 -44.65
N GLN A 786 -15.93 12.61 -44.98
CA GLN A 786 -17.02 12.25 -45.90
C GLN A 786 -17.20 13.38 -46.91
N SER A 787 -17.32 13.05 -48.19
CA SER A 787 -17.68 14.02 -49.23
C SER A 787 -18.88 13.53 -50.01
N THR A 788 -19.87 14.38 -50.27
CA THR A 788 -20.93 14.10 -51.24
C THR A 788 -20.68 14.90 -52.52
N SER A 789 -20.66 14.20 -53.66
CA SER A 789 -20.63 14.83 -54.97
C SER A 789 -22.05 15.02 -55.50
N LYS A 790 -22.46 16.26 -55.77
CA LYS A 790 -23.71 16.54 -56.47
C LYS A 790 -23.53 16.35 -57.98
N GLN A 791 -24.63 16.11 -58.70
CA GLN A 791 -24.64 15.90 -60.16
C GLN A 791 -24.06 17.09 -60.97
N ASP A 792 -23.92 18.26 -60.35
CA ASP A 792 -23.29 19.46 -60.92
C ASP A 792 -21.76 19.50 -60.76
N GLY A 793 -21.15 18.46 -60.16
CA GLY A 793 -19.72 18.37 -59.91
C GLY A 793 -19.24 19.08 -58.65
N THR A 794 -20.13 19.69 -57.87
CA THR A 794 -19.77 20.28 -56.57
C THR A 794 -19.57 19.19 -55.52
N LYS A 795 -18.43 19.24 -54.81
CA LYS A 795 -18.14 18.39 -53.66
C LYS A 795 -18.38 19.16 -52.37
N THR A 796 -19.20 18.61 -51.48
CA THR A 796 -19.34 19.13 -50.11
C THR A 796 -18.62 18.18 -49.15
N ASP A 797 -17.58 18.69 -48.50
CA ASP A 797 -16.81 17.98 -47.48
C ASP A 797 -17.45 18.15 -46.10
N PHE A 798 -17.57 17.04 -45.37
CA PHE A 798 -18.07 17.00 -44.00
C PHE A 798 -16.94 16.67 -43.03
N ILE A 799 -16.95 17.34 -41.88
CA ILE A 799 -16.06 17.02 -40.75
C ILE A 799 -16.43 15.65 -40.19
N ALA A 800 -15.45 14.77 -39.99
CA ALA A 800 -15.63 13.44 -39.42
C ALA A 800 -16.35 13.50 -38.06
N ARG A 801 -17.19 12.50 -37.75
CA ARG A 801 -17.94 12.38 -36.47
C ARG A 801 -17.05 11.95 -35.30
N ALA A 802 -15.96 12.68 -35.07
CA ALA A 802 -14.86 12.26 -34.20
C ALA A 802 -14.29 10.88 -34.59
N SER A 803 -13.41 10.33 -33.75
CA SER A 803 -12.61 9.13 -34.07
C SER A 803 -13.42 7.87 -34.36
N PHE A 804 -14.62 7.76 -33.81
CA PHE A 804 -15.42 6.52 -33.83
C PHE A 804 -16.79 6.71 -34.49
N GLY A 805 -17.07 7.89 -35.02
CA GLY A 805 -18.34 8.19 -35.66
C GLY A 805 -18.44 7.58 -37.03
N LEU A 806 -19.11 6.43 -37.11
CA LEU A 806 -19.44 5.82 -38.40
C LEU A 806 -20.28 6.79 -39.23
N PRO A 807 -20.06 6.87 -40.55
CA PRO A 807 -20.87 7.70 -41.45
C PRO A 807 -22.35 7.36 -41.34
N HIS A 808 -23.22 8.33 -41.63
CA HIS A 808 -24.69 8.15 -41.59
C HIS A 808 -25.22 6.97 -42.42
N TRP A 809 -24.47 6.55 -43.44
CA TRP A 809 -24.81 5.47 -44.37
C TRP A 809 -24.24 4.11 -43.97
N LEU A 810 -23.37 4.05 -42.96
CA LEU A 810 -22.73 2.81 -42.52
C LEU A 810 -23.54 2.21 -41.36
N GLU A 811 -24.28 1.16 -41.67
CA GLU A 811 -24.88 0.26 -40.69
C GLU A 811 -23.89 -0.89 -40.45
N VAL A 812 -23.54 -1.16 -39.19
CA VAL A 812 -22.53 -2.16 -38.79
C VAL A 812 -23.20 -3.42 -38.26
#